data_AF-A0A094BJ88-F1
#
_entry.id   AF-A0A094BJ88-F1
#
_cell.length_a   1.000
_cell.length_b   1.000
_cell.length_c   1.000
_cell.angle_alpha   90.00
_cell.angle_beta   90.00
_cell.angle_gamma   90.00
#
_symmetry.space_group_name_H-M   'P 1'
#
loop_
_entity.id
_entity.type
_entity.pdbx_description
1 polymer ?
#
loop_
_entity_poly.entity_id
_entity_poly.type
_entity_poly.pdbx_seq_one_letter_code
_entity_poly.pdbx_strand_id
1 'polypeptide(L)'
;MFGVGPALLVGLLAFQSAFALPGTSDAHVEKRDLDSWITTQGPYSLKKLLCNIGTEGCNAQGVASGAVVASPSKTEPPYWYTWSRDSALVFKYLLDKFGNEYSESLQAQVQNYIVAQAKLQGISNPSGSLDNGAGLGEPKFEVNLTAFTGDWGRPQRDGPALRAAVLIGYGNWLIDNGYSATAESAIWPVLANDLAYVVQYWNQGGFDLWEEVNGNSFFTTAAQHRALVEGISFAARLGKSCDNCATVAPQILCYQQKYWHYEGKYIVSNINVDNGRTGKDVNSILTSIHNFDPAGGCDAPTFQPCSDRALANHKSVTDSFRSIYPINSGIAQGSAVAVGRYSEDVYFKGNPWYLATFAAAEQLYDALYQWDSVGAIAITDVSLGFFKDLYSTAAVGTYEKSSTEFAAIVAAVKVYADGYMAKAQEHTPSSGDFAEQFDRSNGSPLSATDLTWSYASFLSVADRRAGIVPASWGSTSGNKVPDGDCGNSAFGGSYSKAADTTFPANQTPGTGGPTTTVTTPVPSSTSCLIVPTVAVTFKEVVTTQPGQTIKIVGSVAQLGSWNTANAVALSASGYTDSDHVWSASLDLPAGLIVEYKFINVASNGVVTWESDPNRKYTVPVSCEKTATVGSNWKSITKSPIHTPFLTMSHHCHDEHDGHDHGHSHGDGGHDHSDDITPAIQHSLYQHIDFDAIRTLNEASPGSGAAVVKKTWAERLEESPELESDADEQLLMHIP
;
A
#
# COMPACT_ATOMS: atom_id res chain seq x y z
N MET A 1 -25.91 45.52 62.77
CA MET A 1 -24.53 45.45 63.30
C MET A 1 -23.76 44.47 62.42
N PHE A 2 -22.62 44.94 61.93
CA PHE A 2 -21.63 44.34 61.01
C PHE A 2 -21.42 42.83 61.15
N GLY A 3 -21.39 42.06 60.04
CA GLY A 3 -20.17 41.56 59.36
C GLY A 3 -19.83 40.15 59.86
N VAL A 4 -19.63 39.08 59.09
CA VAL A 4 -18.68 38.83 57.98
C VAL A 4 -19.19 37.63 57.15
N GLY A 5 -18.98 37.61 55.82
CA GLY A 5 -19.17 36.43 54.95
C GLY A 5 -17.96 35.47 54.93
N PRO A 6 -17.64 34.80 53.80
CA PRO A 6 -18.34 33.64 53.22
C PRO A 6 -17.37 32.48 52.85
N ALA A 7 -17.86 31.24 52.71
CA ALA A 7 -17.15 30.20 51.93
C ALA A 7 -18.04 29.00 51.52
N LEU A 8 -18.19 28.86 50.20
CA LEU A 8 -18.40 27.64 49.40
C LEU A 8 -19.72 26.84 49.49
N LEU A 9 -20.60 27.18 48.53
CA LEU A 9 -21.29 26.20 47.68
C LEU A 9 -20.24 25.35 46.93
N VAL A 10 -20.32 24.02 47.05
CA VAL A 10 -20.09 22.95 46.04
C VAL A 10 -19.99 21.65 46.83
N GLY A 11 -20.91 20.70 46.58
CA GLY A 11 -20.80 19.36 47.18
C GLY A 11 -22.14 18.64 47.42
N LEU A 12 -22.98 18.54 46.40
CA LEU A 12 -24.16 17.66 46.40
C LEU A 12 -24.02 16.65 45.26
N LEU A 13 -23.08 15.72 45.40
CA LEU A 13 -22.96 14.48 44.62
C LEU A 13 -22.05 13.51 45.38
N ALA A 14 -22.60 12.82 46.40
CA ALA A 14 -22.05 11.57 46.92
C ALA A 14 -22.93 11.07 48.08
N PHE A 15 -24.02 10.35 47.78
CA PHE A 15 -24.58 9.36 48.70
C PHE A 15 -25.47 8.41 47.90
N GLN A 16 -24.94 7.23 47.59
CA GLN A 16 -25.56 5.95 47.94
C GLN A 16 -24.58 4.82 47.66
N SER A 17 -23.85 4.46 48.71
CA SER A 17 -23.12 3.21 48.82
C SER A 17 -23.83 2.34 49.86
N ALA A 18 -23.82 1.03 49.61
CA ALA A 18 -23.97 -0.07 50.57
C ALA A 18 -25.39 -0.53 50.95
N PHE A 19 -25.89 -1.51 50.18
CA PHE A 19 -26.42 -2.74 50.75
C PHE A 19 -25.75 -3.94 50.07
N ALA A 20 -24.60 -4.36 50.61
CA ALA A 20 -23.98 -5.64 50.28
C ALA A 20 -24.52 -6.70 51.23
N LEU A 21 -25.20 -7.71 50.69
CA LEU A 21 -25.45 -8.98 51.38
C LEU A 21 -24.15 -9.82 51.30
N PRO A 22 -23.59 -10.28 52.42
CA PRO A 22 -22.38 -11.11 52.39
C PRO A 22 -22.77 -12.57 52.13
N GLY A 23 -22.34 -13.13 50.99
CA GLY A 23 -22.41 -14.57 50.78
C GLY A 23 -22.65 -15.03 49.35
N THR A 24 -21.77 -14.70 48.40
CA THR A 24 -21.43 -15.56 47.26
C THR A 24 -19.99 -15.22 46.87
N SER A 25 -19.08 -16.16 47.14
CA SER A 25 -17.69 -16.08 46.71
C SER A 25 -17.61 -16.78 45.36
N ASP A 26 -17.86 -16.02 44.30
CA ASP A 26 -17.34 -16.25 42.96
C ASP A 26 -17.16 -14.87 42.34
N ALA A 27 -15.95 -14.35 42.42
CA ALA A 27 -15.57 -13.12 41.75
C ALA A 27 -15.54 -13.36 40.24
N HIS A 28 -16.71 -13.39 39.61
CA HIS A 28 -16.82 -13.14 38.19
C HIS A 28 -16.34 -11.71 37.96
N VAL A 29 -15.18 -11.57 37.31
CA VAL A 29 -14.79 -10.31 36.68
C VAL A 29 -15.98 -9.89 35.81
N GLU A 30 -16.68 -8.82 36.19
CA GLU A 30 -17.82 -8.31 35.40
C GLU A 30 -17.31 -7.98 33.99
N LYS A 31 -17.68 -8.83 33.02
CA LYS A 31 -17.40 -8.62 31.61
C LYS A 31 -17.99 -7.26 31.23
N ARG A 32 -17.16 -6.36 30.70
CA ARG A 32 -17.63 -5.01 30.31
C ARG A 32 -18.79 -5.16 29.34
N ASP A 33 -19.84 -4.37 29.54
CA ASP A 33 -20.92 -4.25 28.57
C ASP A 33 -20.35 -3.95 27.16
N LEU A 34 -20.98 -4.51 26.12
CA LEU A 34 -20.45 -4.50 24.76
C LEU A 34 -20.29 -3.07 24.22
N ASP A 35 -21.24 -2.17 24.51
CA ASP A 35 -21.17 -0.78 24.08
C ASP A 35 -20.01 -0.04 24.77
N SER A 36 -19.79 -0.31 26.06
CA SER A 36 -18.65 0.23 26.80
C SER A 36 -17.32 -0.25 26.24
N TRP A 37 -17.22 -1.53 25.88
CA TRP A 37 -16.00 -2.09 25.28
C TRP A 37 -15.71 -1.46 23.93
N ILE A 38 -16.69 -1.41 23.02
CA ILE A 38 -16.52 -0.80 21.69
C ILE A 38 -16.08 0.67 21.82
N THR A 39 -16.70 1.43 22.74
CA THR A 39 -16.34 2.83 22.99
C THR A 39 -14.88 3.01 23.37
N THR A 40 -14.29 2.08 24.13
CA THR A 40 -12.86 2.13 24.49
C THR A 40 -11.94 1.47 23.46
N GLN A 41 -12.39 0.39 22.83
CA GLN A 41 -11.61 -0.41 21.90
C GLN A 41 -11.47 0.29 20.54
N GLY A 42 -12.45 1.11 20.13
CA GLY A 42 -12.43 1.90 18.89
C GLY A 42 -11.22 2.80 18.76
N PRO A 43 -11.07 3.83 19.61
CA PRO A 43 -9.91 4.73 19.57
C PRO A 43 -8.58 3.99 19.75
N TYR A 44 -8.55 2.94 20.58
CA TYR A 44 -7.37 2.11 20.77
C TYR A 44 -6.95 1.37 19.49
N SER A 45 -7.91 0.71 18.84
CA SER A 45 -7.68 -0.05 17.60
C SER A 45 -7.25 0.85 16.46
N LEU A 46 -7.84 2.05 16.34
CA LEU A 46 -7.41 3.03 15.35
C LEU A 46 -5.95 3.47 15.57
N LYS A 47 -5.57 3.73 16.83
CA LYS A 47 -4.18 4.05 17.17
C LYS A 47 -3.24 2.91 16.81
N LYS A 48 -3.57 1.66 17.14
CA LYS A 48 -2.75 0.49 16.84
C LYS A 48 -2.65 0.21 15.34
N LEU A 49 -3.74 0.40 14.60
CA LEU A 49 -3.74 0.33 13.13
C LEU A 49 -2.76 1.35 12.55
N LEU A 50 -2.87 2.63 12.93
CA LEU A 50 -1.99 3.70 12.45
C LEU A 50 -0.53 3.47 12.89
N CYS A 51 -0.30 2.81 14.03
CA CYS A 51 1.05 2.45 14.45
C CYS A 51 1.79 1.50 13.49
N ASN A 52 1.07 0.73 12.68
CA ASN A 52 1.67 -0.21 11.73
C ASN A 52 1.87 0.40 10.33
N ILE A 53 1.64 1.71 10.15
CA ILE A 53 1.81 2.43 8.89
C ILE A 53 3.06 3.31 8.93
N GLY A 54 3.92 3.21 7.92
CA GLY A 54 5.14 4.01 7.82
C GLY A 54 4.88 5.47 7.41
N THR A 55 5.78 6.41 7.72
CA THR A 55 7.04 6.28 8.50
C THR A 55 6.86 6.50 10.01
N GLU A 56 5.78 7.19 10.40
CA GLU A 56 5.60 7.72 11.77
C GLU A 56 4.89 6.75 12.72
N GLY A 57 4.43 5.60 12.22
CA GLY A 57 3.76 4.60 13.04
C GLY A 57 4.65 4.06 14.17
N CYS A 58 4.09 3.93 15.38
CA CYS A 58 4.87 3.53 16.56
C CYS A 58 5.46 2.11 16.48
N ASN A 59 4.91 1.26 15.60
CA ASN A 59 5.40 -0.08 15.28
C ASN A 59 6.04 -0.13 13.88
N ALA A 60 6.24 1.00 13.20
CA ALA A 60 6.63 1.09 11.80
C ALA A 60 8.00 1.77 11.59
N GLN A 61 8.89 1.68 12.58
CA GLN A 61 10.24 2.24 12.46
C GLN A 61 11.01 1.59 11.29
N GLY A 62 11.46 2.42 10.34
CA GLY A 62 12.17 1.97 9.13
C GLY A 62 11.27 1.45 8.01
N VAL A 63 9.95 1.57 8.16
CA VAL A 63 8.95 1.27 7.13
C VAL A 63 8.79 2.50 6.25
N ALA A 64 8.75 2.31 4.94
CA ALA A 64 8.58 3.42 4.00
C ALA A 64 7.23 4.12 4.17
N SER A 65 7.18 5.42 3.83
CA SER A 65 5.93 6.20 3.82
C SER A 65 4.89 5.51 2.94
N GLY A 66 3.67 5.34 3.48
CA GLY A 66 2.55 4.71 2.78
C GLY A 66 2.60 3.18 2.70
N ALA A 67 3.66 2.53 3.20
CA ALA A 67 3.67 1.08 3.38
C ALA A 67 2.96 0.69 4.68
N VAL A 68 2.22 -0.42 4.63
CA VAL A 68 1.51 -0.98 5.79
C VAL A 68 2.19 -2.28 6.17
N VAL A 69 2.71 -2.38 7.39
CA VAL A 69 3.19 -3.67 7.88
C VAL A 69 1.99 -4.52 8.25
N ALA A 70 1.94 -5.79 7.84
CA ALA A 70 0.87 -6.69 8.26
C ALA A 70 0.85 -6.87 9.79
N SER A 71 2.03 -7.08 10.39
CA SER A 71 2.23 -7.12 11.85
C SER A 71 3.67 -6.77 12.22
N PRO A 72 3.91 -6.18 13.41
CA PRO A 72 5.26 -5.95 13.93
C PRO A 72 6.07 -7.24 14.20
N SER A 73 5.45 -8.42 14.11
CA SER A 73 6.11 -9.71 14.32
C SER A 73 7.18 -9.98 13.25
N LYS A 74 8.43 -10.22 13.68
CA LYS A 74 9.59 -10.44 12.80
C LYS A 74 10.06 -11.89 12.70
N THR A 75 9.65 -12.77 13.62
CA THR A 75 10.27 -14.09 13.77
C THR A 75 9.30 -15.25 13.61
N GLU A 76 8.21 -15.31 14.39
CA GLU A 76 7.30 -16.46 14.36
C GLU A 76 5.85 -16.04 14.62
N PRO A 77 5.05 -15.79 13.55
CA PRO A 77 5.45 -15.79 12.14
C PRO A 77 6.12 -14.46 11.71
N PRO A 78 6.98 -14.46 10.68
CA PRO A 78 7.64 -13.25 10.17
C PRO A 78 6.68 -12.46 9.25
N TYR A 79 5.97 -11.49 9.81
CA TYR A 79 4.93 -10.69 9.13
C TYR A 79 5.36 -9.23 8.91
N TRP A 80 6.66 -8.95 9.08
CA TRP A 80 7.26 -7.65 8.82
C TRP A 80 7.45 -7.39 7.30
N TYR A 81 6.35 -7.40 6.56
CA TYR A 81 6.28 -7.10 5.14
C TYR A 81 5.02 -6.28 4.85
N THR A 82 4.96 -5.67 3.66
CA THR A 82 3.75 -5.00 3.17
C THR A 82 3.07 -5.89 2.15
N TRP A 83 1.86 -6.36 2.48
CA TRP A 83 1.01 -7.12 1.55
C TRP A 83 0.13 -6.16 0.76
N SER A 84 0.02 -6.37 -0.56
CA SER A 84 -0.84 -5.58 -1.44
C SER A 84 -2.30 -5.61 -0.97
N ARG A 85 -2.79 -6.80 -0.56
CA ARG A 85 -4.16 -6.98 -0.04
C ARG A 85 -4.37 -6.26 1.28
N ASP A 86 -3.58 -6.57 2.31
CA ASP A 86 -3.73 -5.98 3.64
C ASP A 86 -3.64 -4.46 3.58
N SER A 87 -2.67 -3.93 2.83
CA SER A 87 -2.52 -2.49 2.63
C SER A 87 -3.77 -1.88 2.00
N ALA A 88 -4.29 -2.48 0.92
CA ALA A 88 -5.48 -1.99 0.25
C ALA A 88 -6.73 -2.05 1.12
N LEU A 89 -6.95 -3.13 1.88
CA LEU A 89 -8.10 -3.26 2.79
C LEU A 89 -8.04 -2.27 3.95
N VAL A 90 -6.86 -2.08 4.55
CA VAL A 90 -6.62 -1.08 5.61
C VAL A 90 -6.87 0.33 5.08
N PHE A 91 -6.30 0.67 3.92
CA PHE A 91 -6.49 1.99 3.33
C PHE A 91 -7.91 2.22 2.81
N LYS A 92 -8.63 1.16 2.41
CA LYS A 92 -10.06 1.27 2.10
C LYS A 92 -10.86 1.67 3.34
N TYR A 93 -10.59 1.07 4.49
CA TYR A 93 -11.21 1.47 5.75
C TYR A 93 -10.86 2.93 6.13
N LEU A 94 -9.58 3.31 6.08
CA LEU A 94 -9.16 4.67 6.42
C LEU A 94 -9.76 5.71 5.48
N LEU A 95 -9.88 5.39 4.19
CA LEU A 95 -10.54 6.22 3.20
C LEU A 95 -12.03 6.39 3.49
N ASP A 96 -12.74 5.33 3.84
CA ASP A 96 -14.16 5.40 4.20
C ASP A 96 -14.36 6.24 5.47
N LYS A 97 -13.49 6.07 6.47
CA LYS A 97 -13.48 6.90 7.68
C LYS A 97 -13.28 8.37 7.37
N PHE A 98 -12.29 8.68 6.53
CA PHE A 98 -12.00 10.02 6.03
C PHE A 98 -13.17 10.62 5.23
N GLY A 99 -13.83 9.82 4.39
CA GLY A 99 -14.97 10.26 3.58
C GLY A 99 -16.19 10.65 4.44
N ASN A 100 -16.38 9.98 5.58
CA ASN A 100 -17.42 10.31 6.55
C ASN A 100 -17.06 11.52 7.42
N GLU A 101 -15.79 11.64 7.82
CA GLU A 101 -15.29 12.76 8.61
C GLU A 101 -13.90 13.16 8.12
N TYR A 102 -13.81 14.34 7.48
CA TYR A 102 -12.56 14.84 6.91
C TYR A 102 -11.48 14.96 7.99
N SER A 103 -10.29 14.47 7.65
CA SER A 103 -9.11 14.54 8.49
C SER A 103 -7.87 14.72 7.61
N GLU A 104 -7.15 15.83 7.81
CA GLU A 104 -5.91 16.13 7.09
C GLU A 104 -4.86 15.03 7.28
N SER A 105 -4.76 14.46 8.49
CA SER A 105 -3.81 13.41 8.79
C SER A 105 -4.17 12.10 8.08
N LEU A 106 -5.45 11.72 8.05
CA LEU A 106 -5.89 10.54 7.28
C LEU A 106 -5.74 10.75 5.78
N GLN A 107 -6.02 11.95 5.27
CA GLN A 107 -5.80 12.30 3.87
C GLN A 107 -4.32 12.14 3.49
N ALA A 108 -3.41 12.65 4.31
CA ALA A 108 -1.97 12.50 4.09
C ALA A 108 -1.56 11.02 4.05
N GLN A 109 -2.12 10.18 4.92
CA GLN A 109 -1.87 8.73 4.88
C GLN A 109 -2.36 8.10 3.56
N VAL A 110 -3.57 8.43 3.10
CA VAL A 110 -4.12 7.92 1.83
C VAL A 110 -3.25 8.36 0.65
N GLN A 111 -2.82 9.62 0.62
CA GLN A 111 -1.92 10.14 -0.43
C GLN A 111 -0.57 9.42 -0.41
N ASN A 112 0.03 9.24 0.76
CA ASN A 112 1.29 8.51 0.92
C ASN A 112 1.18 7.06 0.43
N TYR A 113 0.07 6.39 0.74
CA TYR A 113 -0.21 5.05 0.19
C TYR A 113 -0.23 5.05 -1.33
N ILE A 114 -0.94 5.98 -1.96
CA ILE A 114 -1.03 6.06 -3.43
C ILE A 114 0.35 6.27 -4.05
N VAL A 115 1.18 7.14 -3.47
CA VAL A 115 2.58 7.35 -3.88
C VAL A 115 3.40 6.07 -3.73
N ALA A 116 3.25 5.35 -2.61
CA ALA A 116 3.93 4.07 -2.39
C ALA A 116 3.51 3.01 -3.42
N GLN A 117 2.22 2.94 -3.76
CA GLN A 117 1.70 2.00 -4.75
C GLN A 117 2.19 2.34 -6.16
N ALA A 118 2.24 3.61 -6.54
CA ALA A 118 2.81 4.07 -7.80
C ALA A 118 4.27 3.60 -7.95
N LYS A 119 5.06 3.65 -6.87
CA LYS A 119 6.42 3.09 -6.83
C LYS A 119 6.42 1.57 -6.96
N LEU A 120 5.60 0.86 -6.18
CA LEU A 120 5.55 -0.62 -6.17
C LEU A 120 5.17 -1.21 -7.53
N GLN A 121 4.24 -0.59 -8.26
CA GLN A 121 3.86 -1.06 -9.61
C GLN A 121 5.07 -1.11 -10.56
N GLY A 122 6.07 -0.25 -10.36
CA GLY A 122 7.31 -0.23 -11.16
C GLY A 122 8.39 -1.21 -10.72
N ILE A 123 8.18 -1.99 -9.64
CA ILE A 123 9.17 -2.93 -9.11
C ILE A 123 9.02 -4.29 -9.78
N SER A 124 10.04 -4.72 -10.52
CA SER A 124 10.13 -6.11 -10.99
C SER A 124 10.34 -7.05 -9.80
N ASN A 125 9.64 -8.18 -9.82
CA ASN A 125 9.56 -9.12 -8.71
C ASN A 125 9.37 -10.56 -9.23
N PRO A 126 9.35 -11.58 -8.37
CA PRO A 126 9.25 -12.97 -8.82
C PRO A 126 7.98 -13.33 -9.60
N SER A 127 6.87 -12.59 -9.46
CA SER A 127 5.68 -12.76 -10.32
C SER A 127 5.86 -12.18 -11.72
N GLY A 128 6.77 -11.23 -11.92
CA GLY A 128 7.11 -10.64 -13.22
C GLY A 128 7.49 -9.16 -13.16
N SER A 129 7.34 -8.47 -14.28
CA SER A 129 7.58 -7.03 -14.41
C SER A 129 6.29 -6.27 -14.77
N LEU A 130 6.39 -4.95 -14.86
CA LEU A 130 5.29 -4.11 -15.33
C LEU A 130 5.08 -4.22 -16.85
N ASP A 131 6.06 -4.68 -17.63
CA ASP A 131 6.01 -4.66 -19.11
C ASP A 131 4.80 -5.41 -19.69
N ASN A 132 4.38 -6.49 -19.02
CA ASN A 132 3.17 -7.24 -19.33
C ASN A 132 2.17 -7.26 -18.14
N GLY A 133 2.42 -6.43 -17.13
CA GLY A 133 1.62 -6.34 -15.90
C GLY A 133 1.76 -7.50 -14.92
N ALA A 134 2.48 -8.57 -15.22
CA ALA A 134 2.51 -9.77 -14.38
C ALA A 134 3.03 -9.47 -12.95
N GLY A 135 3.97 -8.53 -12.81
CA GLY A 135 4.50 -8.10 -11.51
C GLY A 135 3.46 -7.47 -10.58
N LEU A 136 2.30 -7.01 -11.08
CA LEU A 136 1.24 -6.44 -10.27
C LEU A 136 0.52 -7.49 -9.40
N GLY A 137 0.63 -8.77 -9.75
CA GLY A 137 0.08 -9.90 -8.99
C GLY A 137 0.96 -10.38 -7.84
N GLU A 138 2.07 -9.71 -7.54
CA GLU A 138 2.92 -10.07 -6.40
C GLU A 138 2.18 -9.77 -5.07
N PRO A 139 2.06 -10.76 -4.18
CA PRO A 139 1.28 -10.59 -2.94
C PRO A 139 1.90 -9.60 -1.97
N LYS A 140 3.24 -9.62 -1.84
CA LYS A 140 3.95 -8.91 -0.78
C LYS A 140 5.30 -8.37 -1.21
N PHE A 141 5.74 -7.35 -0.50
CA PHE A 141 7.00 -6.64 -0.70
C PHE A 141 7.68 -6.37 0.63
N GLU A 142 8.97 -6.08 0.59
CA GLU A 142 9.69 -5.58 1.76
C GLU A 142 9.11 -4.24 2.21
N VAL A 143 9.15 -3.95 3.51
CA VAL A 143 8.57 -2.72 4.09
C VAL A 143 9.21 -1.42 3.60
N ASN A 144 10.37 -1.51 2.93
CA ASN A 144 11.07 -0.38 2.30
C ASN A 144 10.70 -0.20 0.81
N LEU A 145 9.67 -0.90 0.34
CA LEU A 145 9.18 -0.91 -1.05
C LEU A 145 10.16 -1.53 -2.06
N THR A 146 10.88 -2.59 -1.65
CA THR A 146 11.65 -3.46 -2.56
C THR A 146 10.99 -4.83 -2.74
N ALA A 147 11.37 -5.55 -3.79
CA ALA A 147 10.85 -6.88 -4.04
C ALA A 147 11.20 -7.86 -2.91
N PHE A 148 10.22 -8.65 -2.47
CA PHE A 148 10.46 -9.85 -1.69
C PHE A 148 10.88 -10.98 -2.66
N THR A 149 12.04 -11.59 -2.44
CA THR A 149 12.65 -12.55 -3.39
C THR A 149 12.51 -14.01 -2.98
N GLY A 150 11.96 -14.31 -1.79
CA GLY A 150 11.78 -15.68 -1.32
C GLY A 150 10.62 -16.41 -2.00
N ASP A 151 10.54 -17.72 -1.79
CA ASP A 151 9.41 -18.54 -2.23
C ASP A 151 8.11 -18.13 -1.52
N TRP A 152 7.00 -18.13 -2.26
CA TRP A 152 5.70 -17.73 -1.74
C TRP A 152 4.56 -18.20 -2.65
N GLY A 153 3.33 -18.24 -2.11
CA GLY A 153 2.11 -18.50 -2.88
C GLY A 153 1.75 -17.31 -3.78
N ARG A 154 2.34 -17.28 -4.98
CA ARG A 154 2.19 -16.22 -5.99
C ARG A 154 1.81 -16.78 -7.38
N PRO A 155 1.17 -15.99 -8.25
CA PRO A 155 0.61 -14.67 -7.98
C PRO A 155 -0.68 -14.75 -7.16
N GLN A 156 -1.05 -13.64 -6.53
CA GLN A 156 -2.39 -13.42 -5.99
C GLN A 156 -3.05 -12.27 -6.75
N ARG A 157 -4.23 -12.53 -7.30
CA ARG A 157 -4.83 -11.66 -8.33
C ARG A 157 -5.89 -10.71 -7.81
N ASP A 158 -6.10 -10.67 -6.51
CA ASP A 158 -6.99 -9.77 -5.78
C ASP A 158 -6.33 -8.41 -5.49
N GLY A 159 -5.01 -8.38 -5.24
CA GLY A 159 -4.26 -7.17 -4.90
C GLY A 159 -4.54 -5.96 -5.81
N PRO A 160 -4.38 -6.07 -7.15
CA PRO A 160 -4.71 -4.98 -8.08
C PRO A 160 -6.16 -4.50 -7.99
N ALA A 161 -7.12 -5.42 -7.84
CA ALA A 161 -8.53 -5.07 -7.74
C ALA A 161 -8.87 -4.33 -6.44
N LEU A 162 -8.30 -4.78 -5.31
CA LEU A 162 -8.47 -4.12 -4.02
C LEU A 162 -7.82 -2.73 -3.99
N ARG A 163 -6.63 -2.61 -4.59
CA ARG A 163 -5.94 -1.32 -4.72
C ARG A 163 -6.73 -0.34 -5.60
N ALA A 164 -7.33 -0.83 -6.69
CA ALA A 164 -8.21 -0.04 -7.55
C ALA A 164 -9.39 0.57 -6.77
N ALA A 165 -9.99 -0.17 -5.83
CA ALA A 165 -11.08 0.35 -5.00
C ALA A 165 -10.66 1.56 -4.13
N VAL A 166 -9.43 1.56 -3.60
CA VAL A 166 -8.89 2.71 -2.84
C VAL A 166 -8.64 3.90 -3.76
N LEU A 167 -8.00 3.66 -4.91
CA LEU A 167 -7.69 4.67 -5.91
C LEU A 167 -8.97 5.35 -6.42
N ILE A 168 -9.98 4.57 -6.79
CA ILE A 168 -11.26 5.07 -7.28
C ILE A 168 -12.01 5.84 -6.18
N GLY A 169 -12.05 5.32 -4.95
CA GLY A 169 -12.73 6.02 -3.85
C GLY A 169 -12.12 7.40 -3.57
N TYR A 170 -10.79 7.50 -3.50
CA TYR A 170 -10.12 8.78 -3.27
C TYR A 170 -10.19 9.68 -4.51
N GLY A 171 -10.08 9.12 -5.70
CA GLY A 171 -10.28 9.84 -6.96
C GLY A 171 -11.68 10.45 -7.06
N ASN A 172 -12.72 9.73 -6.67
CA ASN A 172 -14.09 10.24 -6.60
C ASN A 172 -14.17 11.42 -5.62
N TRP A 173 -13.62 11.28 -4.41
CA TRP A 173 -13.56 12.37 -3.44
C TRP A 173 -12.85 13.61 -3.99
N LEU A 174 -11.73 13.43 -4.71
CA LEU A 174 -11.02 14.53 -5.38
C LEU A 174 -11.92 15.24 -6.40
N ILE A 175 -12.59 14.49 -7.29
CA ILE A 175 -13.49 15.07 -8.30
C ILE A 175 -14.66 15.80 -7.63
N ASP A 176 -15.29 15.20 -6.62
CA ASP A 176 -16.42 15.78 -5.88
C ASP A 176 -16.05 17.08 -5.16
N ASN A 177 -14.76 17.25 -4.83
CA ASN A 177 -14.22 18.44 -4.20
C ASN A 177 -13.42 19.32 -5.17
N GLY A 178 -13.64 19.22 -6.49
CA GLY A 178 -13.08 20.17 -7.47
C GLY A 178 -11.60 19.94 -7.83
N TYR A 179 -11.00 18.81 -7.44
CA TYR A 179 -9.63 18.42 -7.72
C TYR A 179 -9.50 17.39 -8.86
N SER A 180 -10.36 17.48 -9.90
CA SER A 180 -10.35 16.55 -11.04
C SER A 180 -8.98 16.46 -11.73
N ALA A 181 -8.23 17.56 -11.80
CA ALA A 181 -6.88 17.56 -12.37
C ALA A 181 -5.91 16.68 -11.56
N THR A 182 -6.04 16.65 -10.23
CA THR A 182 -5.25 15.74 -9.38
C THR A 182 -5.71 14.30 -9.53
N ALA A 183 -7.02 14.05 -9.66
CA ALA A 183 -7.53 12.72 -9.95
C ALA A 183 -6.96 12.18 -11.29
N GLU A 184 -6.90 13.03 -12.31
CA GLU A 184 -6.33 12.67 -13.60
C GLU A 184 -4.82 12.44 -13.55
N SER A 185 -4.04 13.28 -12.86
CA SER A 185 -2.58 13.20 -12.86
C SER A 185 -2.01 12.18 -11.87
N ALA A 186 -2.62 12.02 -10.70
CA ALA A 186 -2.08 11.21 -9.60
C ALA A 186 -2.78 9.85 -9.43
N ILE A 187 -4.06 9.73 -9.80
CA ILE A 187 -4.84 8.49 -9.59
C ILE A 187 -4.89 7.65 -10.86
N TRP A 188 -5.29 8.25 -11.97
CA TRP A 188 -5.54 7.52 -13.23
C TRP A 188 -4.34 6.68 -13.71
N PRO A 189 -3.08 7.16 -13.71
CA PRO A 189 -1.95 6.36 -14.21
C PRO A 189 -1.71 5.08 -13.41
N VAL A 190 -1.94 5.12 -12.10
CA VAL A 190 -1.80 3.95 -11.21
C VAL A 190 -2.98 3.01 -11.40
N LEU A 191 -4.20 3.57 -11.45
CA LEU A 191 -5.44 2.81 -11.59
C LEU A 191 -5.54 2.08 -12.94
N ALA A 192 -5.11 2.71 -14.03
CA ALA A 192 -5.18 2.14 -15.37
C ALA A 192 -4.42 0.80 -15.46
N ASN A 193 -3.25 0.72 -14.82
CA ASN A 193 -2.46 -0.52 -14.75
C ASN A 193 -3.21 -1.64 -14.01
N ASP A 194 -3.86 -1.32 -12.89
CA ASP A 194 -4.61 -2.32 -12.10
C ASP A 194 -5.85 -2.82 -12.84
N LEU A 195 -6.59 -1.92 -13.51
CA LEU A 195 -7.76 -2.31 -14.31
C LEU A 195 -7.34 -3.15 -15.53
N ALA A 196 -6.25 -2.77 -16.19
CA ALA A 196 -5.66 -3.55 -17.29
C ALA A 196 -5.24 -4.96 -16.83
N TYR A 197 -4.66 -5.08 -15.63
CA TYR A 197 -4.31 -6.37 -15.04
C TYR A 197 -5.55 -7.26 -14.86
N VAL A 198 -6.63 -6.71 -14.30
CA VAL A 198 -7.86 -7.48 -14.10
C VAL A 198 -8.43 -7.96 -15.43
N VAL A 199 -8.53 -7.07 -16.43
CA VAL A 199 -8.98 -7.42 -17.79
C VAL A 199 -8.15 -8.54 -18.43
N GLN A 200 -6.84 -8.56 -18.17
CA GLN A 200 -5.90 -9.50 -18.78
C GLN A 200 -5.81 -10.85 -18.07
N TYR A 201 -5.94 -10.89 -16.74
CA TYR A 201 -5.54 -12.05 -15.93
C TYR A 201 -6.67 -12.68 -15.10
N TRP A 202 -7.88 -12.13 -15.08
CA TRP A 202 -8.98 -12.61 -14.20
C TRP A 202 -9.27 -14.11 -14.34
N ASN A 203 -9.10 -14.68 -15.53
CA ASN A 203 -9.44 -16.07 -15.84
C ASN A 203 -8.30 -17.08 -15.68
N GLN A 204 -7.10 -16.67 -15.25
CA GLN A 204 -5.93 -17.55 -15.23
C GLN A 204 -5.71 -18.32 -13.91
N GLY A 205 -6.55 -18.10 -12.90
CA GLY A 205 -6.35 -18.66 -11.56
C GLY A 205 -5.09 -18.12 -10.86
N GLY A 206 -4.99 -18.31 -9.55
CA GLY A 206 -3.88 -17.87 -8.71
C GLY A 206 -4.11 -18.31 -7.27
N PHE A 207 -3.22 -17.90 -6.36
CA PHE A 207 -3.40 -18.20 -4.95
C PHE A 207 -4.57 -17.39 -4.37
N ASP A 208 -5.31 -18.01 -3.45
CA ASP A 208 -6.39 -17.38 -2.71
C ASP A 208 -5.87 -16.41 -1.64
N LEU A 209 -6.79 -15.71 -0.95
CA LEU A 209 -6.44 -14.76 0.10
C LEU A 209 -5.73 -15.39 1.31
N TRP A 210 -5.76 -16.71 1.44
CA TRP A 210 -5.03 -17.42 2.49
C TRP A 210 -3.62 -17.83 2.05
N GLU A 211 -3.25 -17.51 0.82
CA GLU A 211 -1.93 -17.77 0.23
C GLU A 211 -1.62 -19.26 0.08
N GLU A 212 -2.66 -20.10 0.01
CA GLU A 212 -2.55 -21.57 0.12
C GLU A 212 -3.05 -22.31 -1.11
N VAL A 213 -4.22 -21.91 -1.64
CA VAL A 213 -4.92 -22.65 -2.69
C VAL A 213 -4.71 -21.95 -4.02
N ASN A 214 -3.90 -22.55 -4.89
CA ASN A 214 -3.74 -22.11 -6.26
C ASN A 214 -4.92 -22.61 -7.12
N GLY A 215 -5.89 -21.74 -7.38
CA GLY A 215 -7.14 -22.05 -8.07
C GLY A 215 -7.87 -20.79 -8.51
N ASN A 216 -9.20 -20.84 -8.55
CA ASN A 216 -10.02 -19.64 -8.68
C ASN A 216 -10.72 -19.38 -7.35
N SER A 217 -10.48 -18.20 -6.78
CA SER A 217 -11.03 -17.82 -5.48
C SER A 217 -12.22 -16.88 -5.61
N PHE A 218 -13.25 -17.10 -4.80
CA PHE A 218 -14.48 -16.32 -4.80
C PHE A 218 -14.22 -14.85 -4.42
N PHE A 219 -13.45 -14.63 -3.35
CA PHE A 219 -13.00 -13.30 -2.92
C PHE A 219 -12.29 -12.53 -4.03
N THR A 220 -11.31 -13.16 -4.69
CA THR A 220 -10.57 -12.57 -5.80
C THR A 220 -11.48 -12.21 -6.97
N THR A 221 -12.40 -13.12 -7.34
CA THR A 221 -13.32 -12.92 -8.47
C THR A 221 -14.27 -11.75 -8.21
N ALA A 222 -14.83 -11.66 -7.00
CA ALA A 222 -15.73 -10.57 -6.64
C ALA A 222 -15.01 -9.21 -6.60
N ALA A 223 -13.80 -9.15 -6.02
CA ALA A 223 -12.99 -7.93 -6.00
C ALA A 223 -12.70 -7.45 -7.43
N GLN A 224 -12.34 -8.37 -8.34
CA GLN A 224 -12.10 -8.06 -9.75
C GLN A 224 -13.34 -7.54 -10.47
N HIS A 225 -14.51 -8.14 -10.24
CA HIS A 225 -15.78 -7.64 -10.79
C HIS A 225 -16.06 -6.21 -10.33
N ARG A 226 -16.02 -5.98 -9.01
CA ARG A 226 -16.21 -4.66 -8.41
C ARG A 226 -15.26 -3.61 -8.98
N ALA A 227 -13.97 -3.93 -9.07
CA ALA A 227 -12.95 -3.02 -9.59
C ALA A 227 -13.25 -2.56 -11.03
N LEU A 228 -13.71 -3.47 -11.91
CA LEU A 228 -14.07 -3.08 -13.28
C LEU A 228 -15.34 -2.24 -13.34
N VAL A 229 -16.36 -2.53 -12.53
CA VAL A 229 -17.61 -1.74 -12.50
C VAL A 229 -17.35 -0.32 -11.98
N GLU A 230 -16.62 -0.19 -10.88
CA GLU A 230 -16.20 1.11 -10.34
C GLU A 230 -15.28 1.83 -11.34
N GLY A 231 -14.36 1.10 -11.99
CA GLY A 231 -13.41 1.63 -12.96
C GLY A 231 -14.08 2.23 -14.19
N ILE A 232 -15.15 1.59 -14.71
CA ILE A 232 -15.95 2.14 -15.82
C ILE A 232 -16.56 3.49 -15.44
N SER A 233 -17.18 3.55 -14.26
CA SER A 233 -17.85 4.76 -13.77
C SER A 233 -16.86 5.89 -13.52
N PHE A 234 -15.73 5.59 -12.88
CA PHE A 234 -14.68 6.57 -12.59
C PHE A 234 -13.98 7.08 -13.86
N ALA A 235 -13.66 6.20 -14.81
CA ALA A 235 -13.09 6.58 -16.10
C ALA A 235 -14.01 7.59 -16.82
N ALA A 236 -15.33 7.34 -16.83
CA ALA A 236 -16.30 8.25 -17.42
C ALA A 236 -16.31 9.63 -16.74
N ARG A 237 -16.16 9.70 -15.40
CA ARG A 237 -16.07 10.97 -14.67
C ARG A 237 -14.83 11.81 -15.05
N LEU A 238 -13.75 11.16 -15.45
CA LEU A 238 -12.51 11.81 -15.92
C LEU A 238 -12.47 12.04 -17.44
N GLY A 239 -13.49 11.62 -18.18
CA GLY A 239 -13.45 11.66 -19.66
C GLY A 239 -12.41 10.69 -20.26
N LYS A 240 -12.09 9.59 -19.56
CA LYS A 240 -11.21 8.51 -20.01
C LYS A 240 -12.02 7.25 -20.36
N SER A 241 -11.38 6.29 -21.01
CA SER A 241 -11.95 4.94 -21.25
C SER A 241 -11.32 3.90 -20.32
N CYS A 242 -12.11 2.90 -19.95
CA CYS A 242 -11.63 1.66 -19.31
C CYS A 242 -11.69 0.55 -20.36
N ASP A 243 -10.56 0.32 -21.04
CA ASP A 243 -10.52 -0.55 -22.22
C ASP A 243 -10.93 -1.98 -21.87
N ASN A 244 -11.91 -2.51 -22.62
CA ASN A 244 -12.53 -3.83 -22.44
C ASN A 244 -13.21 -4.09 -21.07
N CYS A 245 -13.22 -3.15 -20.13
CA CYS A 245 -13.81 -3.35 -18.80
C CYS A 245 -15.31 -3.67 -18.88
N ALA A 246 -16.06 -2.94 -19.73
CA ALA A 246 -17.49 -3.18 -19.95
C ALA A 246 -17.79 -4.53 -20.65
N THR A 247 -16.80 -5.09 -21.34
CA THR A 247 -16.90 -6.42 -21.96
C THR A 247 -16.58 -7.52 -20.95
N VAL A 248 -15.59 -7.31 -20.09
CA VAL A 248 -15.09 -8.32 -19.14
C VAL A 248 -15.92 -8.39 -17.86
N ALA A 249 -16.34 -7.26 -17.28
CA ALA A 249 -17.03 -7.25 -15.99
C ALA A 249 -18.27 -8.18 -15.93
N PRO A 250 -19.17 -8.20 -16.94
CA PRO A 250 -20.29 -9.13 -16.93
C PRO A 250 -19.88 -10.61 -17.00
N GLN A 251 -18.73 -10.93 -17.61
CA GLN A 251 -18.19 -12.29 -17.68
C GLN A 251 -17.61 -12.74 -16.33
N ILE A 252 -16.94 -11.84 -15.61
CA ILE A 252 -16.49 -12.10 -14.23
C ILE A 252 -17.71 -12.36 -13.34
N LEU A 253 -18.77 -11.54 -13.44
CA LEU A 253 -20.00 -11.76 -12.67
C LEU A 253 -20.66 -13.10 -13.00
N CYS A 254 -20.74 -13.45 -14.29
CA CYS A 254 -21.24 -14.76 -14.70
C CYS A 254 -20.43 -15.89 -14.07
N TYR A 255 -19.10 -15.80 -14.15
CA TYR A 255 -18.19 -16.78 -13.57
C TYR A 255 -18.35 -16.87 -12.05
N GLN A 256 -18.57 -15.74 -11.36
CA GLN A 256 -18.83 -15.67 -9.92
C GLN A 256 -20.05 -16.51 -9.50
N GLN A 257 -21.00 -16.79 -10.40
CA GLN A 257 -22.14 -17.66 -10.11
C GLN A 257 -21.74 -19.13 -9.94
N LYS A 258 -20.61 -19.56 -10.52
CA LYS A 258 -20.14 -20.96 -10.48
C LYS A 258 -19.67 -21.42 -9.10
N TYR A 259 -19.42 -20.48 -8.18
CA TYR A 259 -19.02 -20.78 -6.81
C TYR A 259 -20.18 -21.25 -5.94
N TRP A 260 -21.43 -21.05 -6.37
CA TRP A 260 -22.60 -21.46 -5.60
C TRP A 260 -22.85 -22.97 -5.69
N HIS A 261 -22.86 -23.65 -4.54
CA HIS A 261 -23.20 -25.06 -4.45
C HIS A 261 -24.68 -25.24 -4.11
N TYR A 262 -25.48 -25.54 -5.13
CA TYR A 262 -26.94 -25.57 -5.05
C TYR A 262 -27.50 -26.55 -4.01
N GLU A 263 -27.00 -27.78 -3.95
CA GLU A 263 -27.50 -28.81 -3.03
C GLU A 263 -27.16 -28.50 -1.57
N GLY A 264 -25.95 -28.00 -1.34
CA GLY A 264 -25.47 -27.66 0.01
C GLY A 264 -25.90 -26.29 0.51
N LYS A 265 -26.36 -25.39 -0.39
CA LYS A 265 -26.73 -24.00 -0.10
C LYS A 265 -25.61 -23.19 0.56
N TYR A 266 -24.39 -23.29 -0.01
CA TYR A 266 -23.24 -22.51 0.42
C TYR A 266 -22.33 -22.19 -0.78
N ILE A 267 -21.36 -21.32 -0.55
CA ILE A 267 -20.35 -20.93 -1.55
C ILE A 267 -19.12 -21.80 -1.37
N VAL A 268 -18.67 -22.49 -2.42
CA VAL A 268 -17.38 -23.20 -2.44
C VAL A 268 -16.32 -22.16 -2.74
N SER A 269 -15.63 -21.64 -1.73
CA SER A 269 -14.78 -20.45 -1.87
C SER A 269 -13.60 -20.57 -2.84
N ASN A 270 -13.15 -21.78 -3.17
CA ASN A 270 -12.11 -22.03 -4.16
C ASN A 270 -12.54 -23.16 -5.09
N ILE A 271 -12.54 -22.92 -6.41
CA ILE A 271 -12.91 -23.90 -7.44
C ILE A 271 -11.75 -24.14 -8.42
N ASN A 272 -11.93 -25.12 -9.32
CA ASN A 272 -10.91 -25.61 -10.26
C ASN A 272 -9.66 -26.17 -9.55
N VAL A 273 -9.88 -26.76 -8.38
CA VAL A 273 -8.86 -27.40 -7.56
C VAL A 273 -9.43 -28.67 -6.97
N ASP A 274 -8.57 -29.66 -6.71
CA ASP A 274 -8.89 -30.83 -5.90
C ASP A 274 -7.97 -30.82 -4.68
N ASN A 275 -8.42 -30.13 -3.62
CA ASN A 275 -7.65 -29.90 -2.40
C ASN A 275 -8.23 -30.62 -1.17
N GLY A 276 -9.28 -31.43 -1.36
CA GLY A 276 -9.98 -32.14 -0.29
C GLY A 276 -10.73 -31.26 0.73
N ARG A 277 -10.87 -29.95 0.50
CA ARG A 277 -11.64 -29.05 1.37
C ARG A 277 -13.11 -29.02 0.97
N THR A 278 -14.00 -28.79 1.93
CA THR A 278 -15.45 -28.63 1.71
C THR A 278 -15.81 -27.38 0.91
N GLY A 279 -14.93 -26.38 0.91
CA GLY A 279 -15.15 -25.05 0.33
C GLY A 279 -15.87 -24.06 1.25
N LYS A 280 -16.33 -24.49 2.43
CA LYS A 280 -16.93 -23.61 3.44
C LYS A 280 -15.84 -22.81 4.14
N ASP A 281 -15.72 -21.55 3.77
CA ASP A 281 -14.60 -20.70 4.18
C ASP A 281 -15.10 -19.27 4.40
N VAL A 282 -14.58 -18.59 5.43
CA VAL A 282 -14.88 -17.18 5.71
C VAL A 282 -14.44 -16.25 4.58
N ASN A 283 -13.61 -16.70 3.63
CA ASN A 283 -13.41 -16.11 2.31
C ASN A 283 -14.74 -15.59 1.71
N SER A 284 -15.80 -16.41 1.77
CA SER A 284 -17.12 -16.06 1.23
C SER A 284 -17.83 -14.96 2.03
N ILE A 285 -17.64 -14.91 3.35
CA ILE A 285 -18.18 -13.85 4.22
C ILE A 285 -17.39 -12.55 4.01
N LEU A 286 -16.06 -12.62 3.98
CA LEU A 286 -15.16 -11.52 3.64
C LEU A 286 -15.51 -10.93 2.26
N THR A 287 -15.84 -11.78 1.30
CA THR A 287 -16.31 -11.34 -0.02
C THR A 287 -17.57 -10.50 0.09
N SER A 288 -18.56 -10.95 0.87
CA SER A 288 -19.83 -10.24 1.02
C SER A 288 -19.65 -8.86 1.64
N ILE A 289 -18.88 -8.74 2.73
CA ILE A 289 -18.65 -7.45 3.41
C ILE A 289 -17.78 -6.49 2.59
N HIS A 290 -16.80 -7.01 1.84
CA HIS A 290 -15.96 -6.17 0.98
C HIS A 290 -16.62 -5.88 -0.38
N ASN A 291 -17.72 -6.53 -0.71
CA ASN A 291 -18.58 -6.21 -1.85
C ASN A 291 -19.89 -5.49 -1.45
N PHE A 292 -20.05 -5.18 -0.16
CA PHE A 292 -21.22 -4.47 0.36
C PHE A 292 -21.44 -3.14 -0.36
N ASP A 293 -22.67 -2.95 -0.83
CA ASP A 293 -23.17 -1.68 -1.35
C ASP A 293 -24.44 -1.29 -0.58
N PRO A 294 -24.46 -0.14 0.13
CA PRO A 294 -25.67 0.31 0.81
C PRO A 294 -26.84 0.54 -0.16
N ALA A 295 -26.59 0.79 -1.44
CA ALA A 295 -27.60 0.96 -2.49
C ALA A 295 -27.90 -0.34 -3.28
N GLY A 296 -27.21 -1.46 -2.98
CA GLY A 296 -27.30 -2.70 -3.76
C GLY A 296 -28.53 -3.56 -3.47
N GLY A 297 -29.26 -3.30 -2.38
CA GLY A 297 -30.35 -4.16 -1.90
C GLY A 297 -29.89 -5.60 -1.64
N CYS A 298 -30.82 -6.56 -1.67
CA CYS A 298 -30.53 -7.99 -1.42
C CYS A 298 -30.17 -8.76 -2.69
N ASP A 299 -29.30 -8.19 -3.53
CA ASP A 299 -28.90 -8.76 -4.81
C ASP A 299 -28.05 -10.03 -4.64
N ALA A 300 -28.62 -11.17 -5.05
CA ALA A 300 -27.94 -12.47 -4.99
C ALA A 300 -26.82 -12.67 -6.03
N PRO A 301 -26.91 -12.15 -7.28
CA PRO A 301 -25.82 -12.23 -8.24
C PRO A 301 -24.51 -11.62 -7.77
N THR A 302 -24.54 -10.48 -7.09
CA THR A 302 -23.36 -9.83 -6.50
C THR A 302 -23.11 -10.24 -5.04
N PHE A 303 -23.92 -11.17 -4.51
CA PHE A 303 -23.80 -11.73 -3.17
C PHE A 303 -23.80 -10.66 -2.06
N GLN A 304 -24.71 -9.68 -2.19
CA GLN A 304 -24.91 -8.66 -1.16
C GLN A 304 -25.23 -9.29 0.21
N PRO A 305 -24.84 -8.65 1.33
CA PRO A 305 -24.99 -9.22 2.67
C PRO A 305 -26.39 -9.70 3.01
N CYS A 306 -27.45 -8.99 2.61
CA CYS A 306 -28.84 -9.40 2.85
C CYS A 306 -29.42 -10.39 1.81
N SER A 307 -28.65 -10.78 0.79
CA SER A 307 -29.10 -11.76 -0.20
C SER A 307 -29.30 -13.15 0.42
N ASP A 308 -30.25 -13.91 -0.13
CA ASP A 308 -30.57 -15.23 0.39
C ASP A 308 -29.39 -16.21 0.35
N ARG A 309 -28.58 -16.15 -0.71
CA ARG A 309 -27.33 -16.92 -0.85
C ARG A 309 -26.29 -16.55 0.20
N ALA A 310 -26.08 -15.26 0.47
CA ALA A 310 -25.10 -14.81 1.46
C ALA A 310 -25.50 -15.24 2.87
N LEU A 311 -26.79 -15.19 3.22
CA LEU A 311 -27.31 -15.62 4.52
C LEU A 311 -27.26 -17.14 4.71
N ALA A 312 -27.63 -17.91 3.68
CA ALA A 312 -27.52 -19.38 3.72
C ALA A 312 -26.06 -19.84 3.82
N ASN A 313 -25.15 -19.15 3.12
CA ASN A 313 -23.72 -19.35 3.23
C ASN A 313 -23.20 -19.00 4.64
N HIS A 314 -23.61 -17.85 5.19
CA HIS A 314 -23.23 -17.42 6.54
C HIS A 314 -23.53 -18.49 7.59
N LYS A 315 -24.74 -19.06 7.56
CA LYS A 315 -25.11 -20.21 8.40
C LYS A 315 -24.17 -21.39 8.18
N SER A 316 -24.00 -21.80 6.92
CA SER A 316 -23.21 -22.99 6.57
C SER A 316 -21.74 -22.89 6.99
N VAL A 317 -21.13 -21.72 6.84
CA VAL A 317 -19.75 -21.45 7.23
C VAL A 317 -19.61 -21.40 8.74
N THR A 318 -20.42 -20.60 9.44
CA THR A 318 -20.28 -20.45 10.89
C THR A 318 -20.60 -21.74 11.66
N ASP A 319 -21.54 -22.54 11.17
CA ASP A 319 -21.85 -23.85 11.74
C ASP A 319 -20.72 -24.87 11.60
N SER A 320 -19.87 -24.74 10.57
CA SER A 320 -18.73 -25.64 10.41
C SER A 320 -17.72 -25.52 11.57
N PHE A 321 -17.66 -24.37 12.24
CA PHE A 321 -16.78 -24.11 13.38
C PHE A 321 -17.38 -24.50 14.74
N ARG A 322 -18.70 -24.67 14.81
CA ARG A 322 -19.43 -24.90 16.06
C ARG A 322 -19.00 -26.17 16.80
N SER A 323 -18.62 -27.21 16.05
CA SER A 323 -18.28 -28.52 16.62
C SER A 323 -16.78 -28.80 16.74
N ILE A 324 -15.93 -28.01 16.08
CA ILE A 324 -14.49 -28.31 15.98
C ILE A 324 -13.64 -27.52 16.99
N TYR A 325 -14.13 -26.40 17.51
CA TYR A 325 -13.41 -25.61 18.50
C TYR A 325 -13.97 -25.86 19.91
N PRO A 326 -13.16 -26.34 20.87
CA PRO A 326 -13.61 -26.52 22.25
C PRO A 326 -14.24 -25.28 22.88
N ILE A 327 -13.79 -24.06 22.55
CA ILE A 327 -14.40 -22.81 23.05
C ILE A 327 -15.85 -22.58 22.54
N ASN A 328 -16.26 -23.30 21.49
CA ASN A 328 -17.64 -23.27 20.97
C ASN A 328 -18.52 -24.39 21.57
N SER A 329 -17.98 -25.23 22.46
CA SER A 329 -18.68 -26.39 23.00
C SER A 329 -19.98 -25.99 23.71
N GLY A 330 -21.07 -26.68 23.35
CA GLY A 330 -22.40 -26.46 23.95
C GLY A 330 -23.17 -25.25 23.43
N ILE A 331 -22.61 -24.46 22.49
CA ILE A 331 -23.32 -23.31 21.90
C ILE A 331 -24.30 -23.79 20.83
N ALA A 332 -25.60 -23.62 21.09
CA ALA A 332 -26.68 -24.07 20.21
C ALA A 332 -26.74 -23.29 18.88
N GLN A 333 -27.46 -23.87 17.91
CA GLN A 333 -27.86 -23.19 16.68
C GLN A 333 -28.58 -21.87 16.99
N GLY A 334 -28.37 -20.86 16.14
CA GLY A 334 -28.91 -19.52 16.36
C GLY A 334 -28.17 -18.69 17.42
N SER A 335 -27.09 -19.21 17.99
CA SER A 335 -26.17 -18.47 18.86
C SER A 335 -24.79 -18.35 18.23
N ALA A 336 -24.18 -17.16 18.36
CA ALA A 336 -22.90 -16.84 17.75
C ALA A 336 -21.75 -17.68 18.34
N VAL A 337 -20.74 -17.95 17.52
CA VAL A 337 -19.57 -18.78 17.83
C VAL A 337 -18.30 -18.07 17.38
N ALA A 338 -17.14 -18.50 17.89
CA ALA A 338 -15.85 -18.10 17.34
C ALA A 338 -15.66 -18.73 15.95
N VAL A 339 -15.23 -17.92 14.97
CA VAL A 339 -15.13 -18.30 13.55
C VAL A 339 -13.66 -18.26 13.12
N GLY A 340 -13.20 -19.29 12.40
CA GLY A 340 -11.86 -19.34 11.80
C GLY A 340 -11.89 -19.08 10.29
N ARG A 341 -10.82 -19.46 9.59
CA ARG A 341 -10.75 -19.36 8.12
C ARG A 341 -11.66 -20.39 7.46
N TYR A 342 -11.33 -21.67 7.63
CA TYR A 342 -12.08 -22.83 7.14
C TYR A 342 -11.88 -24.00 8.14
N SER A 343 -12.78 -24.98 8.13
CA SER A 343 -12.84 -26.02 9.18
C SER A 343 -11.64 -26.99 9.19
N GLU A 344 -10.98 -27.11 8.04
CA GLU A 344 -9.84 -27.98 7.75
C GLU A 344 -8.50 -27.31 8.05
N ASP A 345 -8.50 -26.09 8.59
CA ASP A 345 -7.30 -25.29 8.84
C ASP A 345 -6.33 -26.00 9.79
N VAL A 346 -5.04 -25.92 9.45
CA VAL A 346 -3.93 -26.48 10.24
C VAL A 346 -2.85 -25.45 10.53
N TYR A 347 -2.95 -24.23 9.99
CA TYR A 347 -2.02 -23.15 10.29
C TYR A 347 -2.13 -22.77 11.77
N PHE A 348 -1.03 -22.89 12.51
CA PHE A 348 -1.03 -22.83 13.98
C PHE A 348 -2.06 -23.77 14.65
N LYS A 349 -2.35 -24.94 14.04
CA LYS A 349 -3.34 -25.95 14.45
C LYS A 349 -4.81 -25.59 14.14
N GLY A 350 -5.05 -24.56 13.34
CA GLY A 350 -6.39 -24.14 12.90
C GLY A 350 -7.21 -23.55 14.04
N ASN A 351 -7.24 -22.23 14.11
CA ASN A 351 -7.89 -21.50 15.19
C ASN A 351 -8.96 -20.55 14.66
N PRO A 352 -9.83 -20.03 15.55
CA PRO A 352 -10.53 -18.79 15.30
C PRO A 352 -9.61 -17.62 14.97
N TRP A 353 -10.10 -16.73 14.11
CA TRP A 353 -9.43 -15.48 13.77
C TRP A 353 -10.30 -14.30 14.23
N TYR A 354 -9.66 -13.24 14.71
CA TYR A 354 -10.39 -12.02 15.11
C TYR A 354 -11.16 -11.47 13.90
N LEU A 355 -10.47 -11.26 12.77
CA LEU A 355 -11.08 -10.74 11.55
C LEU A 355 -12.21 -11.62 11.01
N ALA A 356 -12.14 -12.94 11.17
CA ALA A 356 -13.19 -13.85 10.71
C ALA A 356 -14.45 -13.75 11.59
N THR A 357 -14.25 -13.63 12.91
CA THR A 357 -15.34 -13.47 13.86
C THR A 357 -15.99 -12.08 13.72
N PHE A 358 -15.21 -11.04 13.46
CA PHE A 358 -15.71 -9.70 13.14
C PHE A 358 -16.44 -9.64 11.78
N ALA A 359 -15.90 -10.29 10.74
CA ALA A 359 -16.55 -10.35 9.43
C ALA A 359 -17.93 -11.03 9.49
N ALA A 360 -18.07 -12.07 10.32
CA ALA A 360 -19.37 -12.69 10.57
C ALA A 360 -20.38 -11.70 11.18
N ALA A 361 -19.97 -10.91 12.18
CA ALA A 361 -20.81 -9.85 12.71
C ALA A 361 -21.13 -8.76 11.66
N GLU A 362 -20.12 -8.34 10.88
CA GLU A 362 -20.25 -7.25 9.90
C GLU A 362 -21.26 -7.56 8.82
N GLN A 363 -21.23 -8.77 8.24
CA GLN A 363 -22.21 -9.18 7.23
C GLN A 363 -23.66 -9.06 7.75
N LEU A 364 -23.89 -9.37 9.03
CA LEU A 364 -25.22 -9.28 9.63
C LEU A 364 -25.63 -7.82 9.86
N TYR A 365 -24.69 -6.93 10.25
CA TYR A 365 -24.97 -5.49 10.36
C TYR A 365 -25.25 -4.85 9.00
N ASP A 366 -24.50 -5.23 7.96
CA ASP A 366 -24.77 -4.80 6.60
C ASP A 366 -26.15 -5.27 6.14
N ALA A 367 -26.52 -6.52 6.43
CA ALA A 367 -27.83 -7.05 6.08
C ALA A 367 -28.97 -6.31 6.79
N LEU A 368 -28.80 -6.00 8.08
CA LEU A 368 -29.74 -5.19 8.86
C LEU A 368 -29.93 -3.80 8.25
N TYR A 369 -28.82 -3.15 7.84
CA TYR A 369 -28.87 -1.86 7.15
C TYR A 369 -29.64 -1.96 5.82
N GLN A 370 -29.35 -2.97 5.00
CA GLN A 370 -30.00 -3.14 3.70
C GLN A 370 -31.49 -3.47 3.83
N TRP A 371 -31.92 -4.30 4.78
CA TRP A 371 -33.34 -4.55 5.02
C TRP A 371 -34.08 -3.30 5.48
N ASP A 372 -33.44 -2.46 6.30
CA ASP A 372 -34.00 -1.19 6.74
C ASP A 372 -34.21 -0.22 5.55
N SER A 373 -33.23 -0.17 4.65
CA SER A 373 -33.24 0.66 3.44
C SER A 373 -34.22 0.16 2.37
N VAL A 374 -34.27 -1.15 2.14
CA VAL A 374 -35.23 -1.80 1.22
C VAL A 374 -36.66 -1.71 1.77
N GLY A 375 -36.82 -1.73 3.09
CA GLY A 375 -38.12 -1.68 3.76
C GLY A 375 -38.82 -3.04 3.87
N ALA A 376 -38.14 -4.15 3.56
CA ALA A 376 -38.69 -5.49 3.67
C ALA A 376 -37.59 -6.57 3.79
N ILE A 377 -37.97 -7.73 4.33
CA ILE A 377 -37.16 -8.96 4.33
C ILE A 377 -37.87 -9.99 3.45
N ALA A 378 -37.18 -10.51 2.44
CA ALA A 378 -37.64 -11.66 1.67
C ALA A 378 -36.96 -12.94 2.19
N ILE A 379 -37.75 -13.84 2.78
CA ILE A 379 -37.29 -15.18 3.15
C ILE A 379 -37.60 -16.12 1.99
N THR A 380 -36.56 -16.75 1.43
CA THR A 380 -36.68 -17.74 0.35
C THR A 380 -36.39 -19.13 0.88
N ASP A 381 -36.66 -20.17 0.08
CA ASP A 381 -36.25 -21.53 0.43
C ASP A 381 -34.72 -21.67 0.63
N VAL A 382 -33.92 -20.78 0.02
CA VAL A 382 -32.47 -20.76 0.18
C VAL A 382 -32.09 -20.27 1.59
N SER A 383 -32.63 -19.13 2.01
CA SER A 383 -32.30 -18.50 3.30
C SER A 383 -33.13 -19.00 4.50
N LEU A 384 -34.19 -19.78 4.29
CA LEU A 384 -35.08 -20.24 5.35
C LEU A 384 -34.35 -20.91 6.53
N GLY A 385 -33.31 -21.69 6.23
CA GLY A 385 -32.51 -22.37 7.26
C GLY A 385 -31.80 -21.39 8.21
N PHE A 386 -31.29 -20.28 7.68
CA PHE A 386 -30.68 -19.21 8.48
C PHE A 386 -31.71 -18.57 9.42
N PHE A 387 -32.88 -18.20 8.88
CA PHE A 387 -33.90 -17.52 9.68
C PHE A 387 -34.52 -18.43 10.74
N LYS A 388 -34.71 -19.73 10.47
CA LYS A 388 -35.30 -20.66 11.44
C LYS A 388 -34.48 -20.86 12.71
N ASP A 389 -33.17 -20.69 12.63
CA ASP A 389 -32.32 -20.78 13.83
C ASP A 389 -32.52 -19.57 14.76
N LEU A 390 -32.82 -18.41 14.19
CA LEU A 390 -32.95 -17.13 14.92
C LEU A 390 -34.40 -16.81 15.29
N TYR A 391 -35.33 -17.24 14.45
CA TYR A 391 -36.76 -17.03 14.55
C TYR A 391 -37.48 -18.31 14.09
N SER A 392 -37.80 -19.19 15.04
CA SER A 392 -38.23 -20.57 14.77
C SER A 392 -39.51 -20.70 13.94
N THR A 393 -40.38 -19.67 13.97
CA THR A 393 -41.61 -19.59 13.18
C THR A 393 -41.42 -18.96 11.80
N ALA A 394 -40.17 -18.66 11.38
CA ALA A 394 -39.87 -18.14 10.05
C ALA A 394 -40.43 -19.06 8.94
N ALA A 395 -41.05 -18.44 7.94
CA ALA A 395 -41.59 -19.09 6.76
C ALA A 395 -41.16 -18.34 5.50
N VAL A 396 -41.28 -19.00 4.34
CA VAL A 396 -41.04 -18.35 3.04
C VAL A 396 -42.10 -17.27 2.83
N GLY A 397 -41.67 -16.08 2.44
CA GLY A 397 -42.53 -14.93 2.25
C GLY A 397 -41.78 -13.60 2.34
N THR A 398 -42.51 -12.53 2.12
CA THR A 398 -42.01 -11.15 2.28
C THR A 398 -42.60 -10.55 3.55
N TYR A 399 -41.73 -10.01 4.39
CA TYR A 399 -42.07 -9.36 5.65
C TYR A 399 -41.75 -7.88 5.54
N GLU A 400 -42.79 -7.06 5.42
CA GLU A 400 -42.65 -5.60 5.31
C GLU A 400 -42.17 -4.99 6.63
N LYS A 401 -41.44 -3.86 6.56
CA LYS A 401 -40.90 -3.15 7.73
C LYS A 401 -41.95 -2.74 8.76
N SER A 402 -43.21 -2.60 8.35
CA SER A 402 -44.35 -2.30 9.24
C SER A 402 -44.89 -3.53 10.00
N SER A 403 -44.48 -4.75 9.65
CA SER A 403 -44.94 -5.98 10.28
C SER A 403 -44.24 -6.25 11.62
N THR A 404 -44.93 -6.94 12.52
CA THR A 404 -44.37 -7.40 13.79
C THR A 404 -43.26 -8.43 13.61
N GLU A 405 -43.36 -9.24 12.57
CA GLU A 405 -42.44 -10.29 12.18
C GLU A 405 -41.11 -9.70 11.71
N PHE A 406 -41.14 -8.66 10.87
CA PHE A 406 -39.93 -7.93 10.47
C PHE A 406 -39.18 -7.42 11.70
N ALA A 407 -39.87 -6.74 12.62
CA ALA A 407 -39.25 -6.21 13.84
C ALA A 407 -38.65 -7.32 14.71
N ALA A 408 -39.33 -8.47 14.84
CA ALA A 408 -38.82 -9.62 15.59
C ALA A 408 -37.59 -10.25 14.93
N ILE A 409 -37.59 -10.41 13.60
CA ILE A 409 -36.45 -10.96 12.84
C ILE A 409 -35.24 -10.03 12.95
N VAL A 410 -35.42 -8.73 12.74
CA VAL A 410 -34.36 -7.71 12.87
C VAL A 410 -33.75 -7.74 14.27
N ALA A 411 -34.58 -7.79 15.31
CA ALA A 411 -34.10 -7.88 16.69
C ALA A 411 -33.30 -9.17 16.93
N ALA A 412 -33.77 -10.32 16.45
CA ALA A 412 -33.08 -11.60 16.61
C ALA A 412 -31.73 -11.63 15.86
N VAL A 413 -31.68 -11.11 14.63
CA VAL A 413 -30.44 -11.01 13.86
C VAL A 413 -29.46 -10.03 14.51
N LYS A 414 -29.95 -8.90 15.07
CA LYS A 414 -29.09 -7.96 15.82
C LYS A 414 -28.45 -8.62 17.04
N VAL A 415 -29.22 -9.39 17.82
CA VAL A 415 -28.70 -10.17 18.97
C VAL A 415 -27.65 -11.18 18.51
N TYR A 416 -27.88 -11.85 17.38
CA TYR A 416 -26.93 -12.80 16.81
C TYR A 416 -25.62 -12.12 16.37
N ALA A 417 -25.70 -10.96 15.70
CA ALA A 417 -24.56 -10.15 15.32
C ALA A 417 -23.77 -9.62 16.53
N ASP A 418 -24.46 -9.14 17.57
CA ASP A 418 -23.82 -8.73 18.84
C ASP A 418 -23.14 -9.92 19.54
N GLY A 419 -23.68 -11.13 19.38
CA GLY A 419 -23.07 -12.35 19.90
C GLY A 419 -21.68 -12.62 19.33
N TYR A 420 -21.45 -12.37 18.04
CA TYR A 420 -20.13 -12.52 17.42
C TYR A 420 -19.14 -11.47 17.97
N MET A 421 -19.59 -10.22 18.13
CA MET A 421 -18.80 -9.17 18.78
C MET A 421 -18.45 -9.54 20.23
N ALA A 422 -19.41 -10.09 20.98
CA ALA A 422 -19.20 -10.53 22.36
C ALA A 422 -18.24 -11.73 22.47
N LYS A 423 -18.15 -12.58 21.44
CA LYS A 423 -17.18 -13.68 21.35
C LYS A 423 -15.76 -13.16 21.10
N ALA A 424 -15.59 -12.22 20.19
CA ALA A 424 -14.29 -11.58 20.00
C ALA A 424 -13.86 -10.78 21.25
N GLN A 425 -14.79 -10.06 21.89
CA GLN A 425 -14.55 -9.37 23.16
C GLN A 425 -14.07 -10.33 24.26
N GLU A 426 -14.69 -11.51 24.38
CA GLU A 426 -14.34 -12.52 25.38
C GLU A 426 -12.86 -12.93 25.32
N HIS A 427 -12.32 -12.97 24.11
CA HIS A 427 -10.96 -13.41 23.83
C HIS A 427 -10.02 -12.24 23.52
N THR A 428 -10.47 -11.00 23.72
CA THR A 428 -9.59 -9.83 23.65
C THR A 428 -8.82 -9.70 24.97
N PRO A 429 -7.47 -9.67 24.95
CA PRO A 429 -6.69 -9.50 26.16
C PRO A 429 -6.98 -8.15 26.82
N SER A 430 -6.66 -8.01 28.11
CA SER A 430 -6.86 -6.75 28.84
C SER A 430 -6.06 -5.57 28.27
N SER A 431 -5.02 -5.84 27.47
CA SER A 431 -4.29 -4.81 26.74
C SER A 431 -5.12 -4.20 25.59
N GLY A 432 -6.14 -4.91 25.09
CA GLY A 432 -6.89 -4.52 23.90
C GLY A 432 -6.22 -4.90 22.58
N ASP A 433 -5.08 -5.59 22.59
CA ASP A 433 -4.38 -5.95 21.36
C ASP A 433 -5.09 -7.05 20.58
N PHE A 434 -5.14 -6.91 19.26
CA PHE A 434 -5.63 -7.96 18.38
C PHE A 434 -4.45 -8.64 17.68
N ALA A 435 -4.26 -9.91 17.99
CA ALA A 435 -3.41 -10.78 17.19
C ALA A 435 -4.14 -11.19 15.90
N GLU A 436 -3.52 -12.06 15.12
CA GLU A 436 -4.18 -12.73 14.01
C GLU A 436 -5.23 -13.73 14.50
N GLN A 437 -4.87 -14.55 15.49
CA GLN A 437 -5.67 -15.69 15.96
C GLN A 437 -5.88 -15.65 17.47
N PHE A 438 -6.90 -16.38 17.94
CA PHE A 438 -7.04 -16.76 19.34
C PHE A 438 -7.29 -18.26 19.46
N ASP A 439 -6.65 -18.92 20.43
CA ASP A 439 -6.49 -20.38 20.50
C ASP A 439 -7.86 -21.08 20.56
N ARG A 440 -8.03 -22.10 19.73
CA ARG A 440 -9.29 -22.85 19.60
C ARG A 440 -9.79 -23.49 20.90
N SER A 441 -8.91 -23.72 21.88
CA SER A 441 -9.21 -24.46 23.11
C SER A 441 -9.38 -23.54 24.31
N ASN A 442 -8.56 -22.51 24.44
CA ASN A 442 -8.55 -21.63 25.61
C ASN A 442 -8.76 -20.13 25.29
N GLY A 443 -8.79 -19.75 24.02
CA GLY A 443 -9.05 -18.38 23.58
C GLY A 443 -7.90 -17.39 23.81
N SER A 444 -6.70 -17.85 24.12
CA SER A 444 -5.53 -16.97 24.27
C SER A 444 -5.02 -16.48 22.91
N PRO A 445 -4.60 -15.21 22.76
CA PRO A 445 -4.04 -14.72 21.50
C PRO A 445 -2.79 -15.49 21.06
N LEU A 446 -2.64 -15.76 19.76
CA LEU A 446 -1.46 -16.40 19.17
C LEU A 446 -1.24 -15.98 17.71
N SER A 447 -0.17 -16.51 17.11
CA SER A 447 0.33 -16.10 15.78
C SER A 447 0.78 -14.63 15.78
N ALA A 448 0.73 -13.95 14.64
CA ALA A 448 1.18 -12.58 14.48
C ALA A 448 0.45 -11.62 15.45
N THR A 449 1.20 -10.95 16.32
CA THR A 449 0.67 -9.95 17.26
C THR A 449 0.34 -8.65 16.53
N ASP A 450 -0.58 -7.85 17.05
CA ASP A 450 -0.92 -6.53 16.48
C ASP A 450 -1.18 -6.57 14.96
N LEU A 451 -1.99 -7.52 14.49
CA LEU A 451 -2.28 -7.66 13.07
C LEU A 451 -3.12 -6.47 12.58
N THR A 452 -2.62 -5.73 11.59
CA THR A 452 -3.26 -4.51 11.09
C THR A 452 -4.66 -4.78 10.53
N TRP A 453 -4.85 -5.91 9.84
CA TRP A 453 -6.16 -6.31 9.33
C TRP A 453 -7.15 -6.65 10.46
N SER A 454 -6.70 -7.26 11.57
CA SER A 454 -7.58 -7.48 12.73
C SER A 454 -8.10 -6.16 13.29
N TYR A 455 -7.25 -5.13 13.44
CA TYR A 455 -7.71 -3.80 13.86
C TYR A 455 -8.67 -3.16 12.85
N ALA A 456 -8.37 -3.23 11.54
CA ALA A 456 -9.25 -2.70 10.51
C ALA A 456 -10.63 -3.39 10.52
N SER A 457 -10.66 -4.72 10.67
CA SER A 457 -11.90 -5.51 10.73
C SER A 457 -12.76 -5.20 11.96
N PHE A 458 -12.14 -4.94 13.12
CA PHE A 458 -12.87 -4.49 14.31
C PHE A 458 -13.49 -3.11 14.11
N LEU A 459 -12.72 -2.20 13.51
CA LEU A 459 -13.18 -0.84 13.27
C LEU A 459 -14.31 -0.79 12.24
N SER A 460 -14.20 -1.56 11.15
CA SER A 460 -15.26 -1.65 10.13
C SER A 460 -16.56 -2.21 10.71
N VAL A 461 -16.50 -3.32 11.47
CA VAL A 461 -17.71 -3.90 12.07
C VAL A 461 -18.33 -2.98 13.13
N ALA A 462 -17.52 -2.23 13.88
CA ALA A 462 -18.02 -1.25 14.83
C ALA A 462 -18.76 -0.10 14.13
N ASP A 463 -18.22 0.38 12.99
CA ASP A 463 -18.86 1.40 12.16
C ASP A 463 -20.19 0.86 11.58
N ARG A 464 -20.24 -0.37 11.05
CA ARG A 464 -21.49 -0.98 10.57
C ARG A 464 -22.53 -1.16 11.66
N ARG A 465 -22.11 -1.57 12.85
CA ARG A 465 -22.99 -1.67 14.03
C ARG A 465 -23.61 -0.31 14.39
N ALA A 466 -22.88 0.78 14.16
CA ALA A 466 -23.34 2.15 14.38
C ALA A 466 -24.14 2.73 13.19
N GLY A 467 -24.37 1.96 12.12
CA GLY A 467 -25.06 2.41 10.91
C GLY A 467 -24.20 3.29 9.99
N ILE A 468 -22.88 3.30 10.18
CA ILE A 468 -21.92 4.03 9.35
C ILE A 468 -21.47 3.11 8.21
N VAL A 469 -21.86 3.47 6.99
CA VAL A 469 -21.64 2.69 5.76
C VAL A 469 -20.69 3.42 4.81
N PRO A 470 -19.97 2.70 3.94
CA PRO A 470 -19.15 3.33 2.90
C PRO A 470 -20.03 3.94 1.81
N ALA A 471 -19.44 4.73 0.92
CA ALA A 471 -20.13 5.17 -0.30
C ALA A 471 -20.52 3.97 -1.17
N SER A 472 -21.64 4.10 -1.90
CA SER A 472 -22.04 3.12 -2.90
C SER A 472 -20.98 3.02 -4.00
N TRP A 473 -20.66 1.78 -4.39
CA TRP A 473 -19.77 1.51 -5.51
C TRP A 473 -20.52 1.33 -6.84
N GLY A 474 -21.85 1.44 -6.83
CA GLY A 474 -22.68 1.34 -8.03
C GLY A 474 -22.96 -0.10 -8.46
N SER A 475 -23.11 -1.02 -7.52
CA SER A 475 -23.39 -2.45 -7.76
C SER A 475 -24.55 -2.69 -8.72
N THR A 476 -25.61 -1.88 -8.62
CA THR A 476 -26.82 -1.95 -9.46
C THR A 476 -26.58 -1.69 -10.95
N SER A 477 -25.45 -1.06 -11.30
CA SER A 477 -25.05 -0.86 -12.70
C SER A 477 -24.33 -2.07 -13.30
N GLY A 478 -23.82 -2.96 -12.45
CA GLY A 478 -22.98 -4.10 -12.83
C GLY A 478 -23.49 -5.45 -12.34
N ASN A 479 -24.73 -5.57 -11.89
CA ASN A 479 -25.30 -6.79 -11.28
C ASN A 479 -26.04 -7.72 -12.26
N LYS A 480 -26.14 -7.36 -13.54
CA LYS A 480 -26.82 -8.18 -14.54
C LYS A 480 -25.90 -9.30 -15.04
N VAL A 481 -26.23 -10.54 -14.69
CA VAL A 481 -25.59 -11.73 -15.26
C VAL A 481 -25.99 -11.86 -16.75
N PRO A 482 -25.02 -12.00 -17.67
CA PRO A 482 -25.31 -12.30 -19.08
C PRO A 482 -26.11 -13.60 -19.26
N ASP A 483 -26.95 -13.63 -20.29
CA ASP A 483 -27.66 -14.85 -20.68
C ASP A 483 -26.69 -15.86 -21.32
N GLY A 484 -26.91 -17.15 -21.07
CA GLY A 484 -26.11 -18.24 -21.64
C GLY A 484 -24.86 -18.59 -20.85
N ASP A 485 -23.88 -19.22 -21.52
CA ASP A 485 -22.63 -19.62 -20.89
C ASP A 485 -21.71 -18.42 -20.67
N CYS A 486 -21.01 -18.42 -19.53
CA CYS A 486 -20.00 -17.41 -19.24
C CYS A 486 -18.87 -17.48 -20.26
N GLY A 487 -18.65 -16.37 -20.97
CA GLY A 487 -17.46 -16.18 -21.80
C GLY A 487 -16.19 -16.23 -20.95
N ASN A 488 -15.08 -16.53 -21.62
CA ASN A 488 -13.75 -16.62 -20.99
C ASN A 488 -12.77 -15.60 -21.60
N SER A 489 -13.27 -14.46 -22.06
CA SER A 489 -12.47 -13.47 -22.77
C SER A 489 -11.54 -12.74 -21.82
N ALA A 490 -10.26 -12.73 -22.15
CA ALA A 490 -9.23 -11.88 -21.55
C ALA A 490 -8.58 -11.07 -22.67
N PHE A 491 -8.18 -9.83 -22.38
CA PHE A 491 -7.60 -8.92 -23.36
C PHE A 491 -6.25 -8.42 -22.87
N GLY A 492 -5.30 -8.24 -23.79
CA GLY A 492 -4.00 -7.68 -23.45
C GLY A 492 -4.15 -6.26 -22.90
N GLY A 493 -3.58 -6.02 -21.72
CA GLY A 493 -3.49 -4.71 -21.10
C GLY A 493 -2.29 -3.91 -21.64
N SER A 494 -2.39 -2.58 -21.57
CA SER A 494 -1.26 -1.69 -21.76
C SER A 494 -0.83 -1.18 -20.39
N TYR A 495 0.47 -1.27 -20.11
CA TYR A 495 1.03 -0.91 -18.81
C TYR A 495 2.07 0.19 -18.97
N SER A 496 2.03 1.16 -18.06
CA SER A 496 2.99 2.26 -18.07
C SER A 496 3.37 2.62 -16.65
N LYS A 497 4.66 2.85 -16.41
CA LYS A 497 5.13 3.33 -15.12
C LYS A 497 4.51 4.70 -14.83
N ALA A 498 3.85 4.83 -13.68
CA ALA A 498 3.37 6.13 -13.22
C ALA A 498 4.57 7.08 -13.03
N ALA A 499 4.43 8.32 -13.53
CA ALA A 499 5.40 9.38 -13.26
C ALA A 499 5.41 9.73 -11.75
N ASP A 500 6.36 10.58 -11.32
CA ASP A 500 6.49 11.02 -9.93
C ASP A 500 5.16 11.56 -9.39
N THR A 501 4.44 10.68 -8.68
CA THR A 501 3.09 10.93 -8.20
C THR A 501 3.18 11.89 -7.04
N THR A 502 2.59 13.07 -7.18
CA THR A 502 2.61 14.12 -6.16
C THR A 502 1.20 14.68 -5.98
N PHE A 503 0.91 15.12 -4.76
CA PHE A 503 -0.36 15.74 -4.41
C PHE A 503 -0.15 17.21 -4.07
N PRO A 504 -0.98 18.14 -4.58
CA PRO A 504 -0.96 19.53 -4.14
C PRO A 504 -1.24 19.65 -2.63
N ALA A 505 -0.65 20.66 -1.99
CA ALA A 505 -0.96 20.98 -0.60
C ALA A 505 -2.41 21.48 -0.45
N ASN A 506 -2.97 21.33 0.75
CA ASN A 506 -4.25 21.93 1.18
C ASN A 506 -5.48 21.56 0.33
N GLN A 507 -5.58 20.29 -0.09
CA GLN A 507 -6.78 19.78 -0.75
C GLN A 507 -7.91 19.60 0.28
N THR A 508 -8.66 20.65 0.58
CA THR A 508 -9.72 20.67 1.60
C THR A 508 -11.12 20.48 0.99
N PRO A 509 -12.13 20.03 1.76
CA PRO A 509 -13.49 19.86 1.26
C PRO A 509 -14.12 21.17 0.79
N GLY A 510 -14.95 21.12 -0.26
CA GLY A 510 -15.82 22.23 -0.67
C GLY A 510 -15.12 23.44 -1.32
N THR A 511 -13.82 23.37 -1.60
CA THR A 511 -13.10 24.36 -2.40
C THR A 511 -13.05 23.90 -3.86
N GLY A 512 -13.60 24.67 -4.80
CA GLY A 512 -13.29 24.47 -6.22
C GLY A 512 -11.78 24.62 -6.43
N GLY A 513 -11.19 23.77 -7.28
CA GLY A 513 -9.73 23.62 -7.42
C GLY A 513 -8.92 24.90 -7.70
N PRO A 514 -7.61 24.73 -7.88
CA PRO A 514 -6.56 25.37 -7.10
C PRO A 514 -6.61 26.91 -7.12
N THR A 515 -6.56 27.52 -5.93
CA THR A 515 -6.09 28.90 -5.81
C THR A 515 -4.59 28.91 -6.08
N THR A 516 -4.18 29.52 -7.19
CA THR A 516 -2.77 29.85 -7.47
C THR A 516 -2.13 30.57 -6.28
N THR A 517 -0.86 30.23 -6.03
CA THR A 517 0.06 30.74 -5.01
C THR A 517 -0.28 32.14 -4.50
N VAL A 518 -0.76 32.23 -3.25
CA VAL A 518 -0.71 33.49 -2.49
C VAL A 518 0.40 33.36 -1.47
N THR A 519 1.53 34.01 -1.76
CA THR A 519 2.54 34.37 -0.77
C THR A 519 1.93 35.37 0.20
N THR A 520 1.61 34.96 1.43
CA THR A 520 1.85 35.79 2.63
C THR A 520 1.79 34.92 3.90
N PRO A 521 2.54 35.28 4.96
CA PRO A 521 2.90 34.36 6.04
C PRO A 521 2.06 34.61 7.30
N VAL A 522 1.41 33.58 7.85
CA VAL A 522 0.88 33.53 9.24
C VAL A 522 0.96 32.06 9.72
N PRO A 523 1.30 31.79 10.99
CA PRO A 523 2.31 30.79 11.36
C PRO A 523 1.72 29.40 11.64
N SER A 524 2.49 28.36 11.28
CA SER A 524 2.26 26.99 11.74
C SER A 524 3.39 26.58 12.69
N SER A 525 3.02 26.32 13.94
CA SER A 525 3.85 25.58 14.89
C SER A 525 3.61 24.09 14.68
N THR A 526 4.54 23.42 13.99
CA THR A 526 4.89 22.00 14.19
C THR A 526 6.29 21.78 13.62
N SER A 527 7.29 22.30 14.33
CA SER A 527 8.68 21.91 14.12
C SER A 527 8.84 20.44 14.52
N CYS A 528 9.06 19.56 13.56
CA CYS A 528 9.81 18.34 13.84
C CYS A 528 11.28 18.73 14.02
N LEU A 529 11.94 18.19 15.05
CA LEU A 529 13.35 18.47 15.32
C LEU A 529 14.21 17.81 14.23
N ILE A 530 14.90 18.65 13.43
CA ILE A 530 15.96 18.19 12.53
C ILE A 530 16.97 17.39 13.37
N VAL A 531 17.23 16.16 12.96
CA VAL A 531 18.17 15.31 13.70
C VAL A 531 19.59 15.81 13.41
N PRO A 532 20.45 15.97 14.43
CA PRO A 532 21.80 16.50 14.22
C PRO A 532 22.71 15.52 13.47
N THR A 533 22.36 14.23 13.49
CA THR A 533 23.14 13.13 12.92
C THR A 533 22.21 12.13 12.25
N VAL A 534 22.60 11.63 11.08
CA VAL A 534 21.89 10.66 10.25
C VAL A 534 22.78 9.43 10.07
N ALA A 535 22.25 8.23 10.31
CA ALA A 535 22.94 6.97 10.05
C ALA A 535 22.85 6.65 8.53
N VAL A 536 23.95 6.87 7.81
CA VAL A 536 24.04 6.67 6.36
C VAL A 536 24.63 5.30 6.04
N THR A 537 23.83 4.43 5.42
CA THR A 537 24.27 3.12 4.93
C THR A 537 24.78 3.21 3.49
N PHE A 538 26.07 3.01 3.29
CA PHE A 538 26.69 2.88 1.97
C PHE A 538 26.65 1.41 1.55
N LYS A 539 26.12 1.14 0.34
CA LYS A 539 26.08 -0.18 -0.29
C LYS A 539 26.87 -0.14 -1.59
N GLU A 540 27.79 -1.07 -1.75
CA GLU A 540 28.64 -1.18 -2.94
C GLU A 540 28.56 -2.57 -3.53
N VAL A 541 28.21 -2.66 -4.81
CA VAL A 541 28.22 -3.91 -5.57
C VAL A 541 29.58 -4.07 -6.25
N VAL A 542 30.34 -5.08 -5.83
CA VAL A 542 31.68 -5.35 -6.37
C VAL A 542 32.08 -6.81 -6.18
N THR A 543 32.46 -7.48 -7.27
CA THR A 543 32.99 -8.85 -7.21
C THR A 543 34.35 -8.86 -6.54
N THR A 544 34.52 -9.68 -5.50
CA THR A 544 35.79 -9.84 -4.78
C THR A 544 36.30 -11.27 -4.81
N GLN A 545 37.60 -11.43 -4.58
CA GLN A 545 38.25 -12.74 -4.40
C GLN A 545 38.41 -13.05 -2.90
N PRO A 546 38.46 -14.33 -2.49
CA PRO A 546 38.71 -14.70 -1.09
C PRO A 546 39.97 -14.00 -0.53
N GLY A 547 39.81 -13.38 0.65
CA GLY A 547 40.88 -12.60 1.29
C GLY A 547 40.94 -11.12 0.91
N GLN A 548 40.01 -10.62 0.09
CA GLN A 548 39.80 -9.18 -0.14
C GLN A 548 38.75 -8.60 0.79
N THR A 549 38.89 -7.32 1.13
CA THR A 549 37.92 -6.57 1.94
C THR A 549 37.66 -5.22 1.31
N ILE A 550 36.38 -4.89 1.13
CA ILE A 550 35.98 -3.56 0.66
C ILE A 550 35.92 -2.60 1.84
N LYS A 551 36.49 -1.41 1.66
CA LYS A 551 36.42 -0.32 2.63
C LYS A 551 35.96 0.97 1.95
N ILE A 552 35.40 1.89 2.72
CA ILE A 552 35.06 3.25 2.30
C ILE A 552 35.98 4.25 3.00
N VAL A 553 36.51 5.19 2.23
CA VAL A 553 37.38 6.28 2.72
C VAL A 553 36.93 7.60 2.10
N GLY A 554 37.05 8.71 2.81
CA GLY A 554 36.50 9.98 2.36
C GLY A 554 37.02 11.20 3.10
N SER A 555 36.48 12.36 2.75
CA SER A 555 36.98 13.67 3.16
C SER A 555 36.83 13.98 4.66
N VAL A 556 35.95 13.25 5.37
CA VAL A 556 35.61 13.52 6.77
C VAL A 556 36.25 12.51 7.71
N ALA A 557 36.42 12.88 8.99
CA ALA A 557 37.10 12.05 9.99
C ALA A 557 36.42 10.69 10.19
N GLN A 558 35.09 10.64 10.14
CA GLN A 558 34.29 9.42 10.20
C GLN A 558 34.56 8.46 9.03
N LEU A 559 35.11 8.97 7.93
CA LEU A 559 35.54 8.24 6.74
C LEU A 559 37.07 8.21 6.61
N GLY A 560 37.81 8.53 7.67
CA GLY A 560 39.27 8.41 7.71
C GLY A 560 40.05 9.55 7.05
N SER A 561 39.41 10.64 6.60
CA SER A 561 40.09 11.82 6.00
C SER A 561 41.11 11.45 4.91
N TRP A 562 40.67 10.61 3.96
CA TRP A 562 41.48 10.05 2.87
C TRP A 562 42.66 9.13 3.28
N ASN A 563 42.82 8.83 4.56
CA ASN A 563 43.81 7.86 5.05
C ASN A 563 43.25 6.43 4.97
N THR A 564 43.84 5.61 4.09
CA THR A 564 43.41 4.23 3.84
C THR A 564 43.57 3.30 5.04
N ALA A 565 44.48 3.60 5.97
CA ALA A 565 44.63 2.84 7.22
C ALA A 565 43.42 3.03 8.15
N ASN A 566 42.75 4.19 8.06
CA ASN A 566 41.57 4.56 8.85
C ASN A 566 40.26 4.37 8.09
N ALA A 567 40.30 3.76 6.90
CA ALA A 567 39.11 3.49 6.09
C ALA A 567 38.17 2.51 6.79
N VAL A 568 36.86 2.77 6.69
CA VAL A 568 35.81 1.97 7.33
C VAL A 568 35.57 0.70 6.51
N ALA A 569 35.71 -0.48 7.14
CA ALA A 569 35.44 -1.74 6.47
C ALA A 569 33.95 -1.99 6.26
N LEU A 570 33.57 -2.44 5.07
CA LEU A 570 32.21 -2.88 4.76
C LEU A 570 32.04 -4.35 5.16
N SER A 571 30.81 -4.72 5.49
CA SER A 571 30.36 -6.08 5.73
C SER A 571 29.97 -6.76 4.42
N ALA A 572 30.42 -8.02 4.24
CA ALA A 572 29.98 -8.91 3.17
C ALA A 572 28.70 -9.68 3.51
N SER A 573 27.97 -9.33 4.57
CA SER A 573 26.76 -10.06 4.98
C SER A 573 25.64 -10.07 3.94
N GLY A 574 25.69 -9.16 2.96
CA GLY A 574 24.79 -9.12 1.80
C GLY A 574 25.38 -9.73 0.52
N TYR A 575 26.58 -10.31 0.58
CA TYR A 575 27.26 -10.86 -0.59
C TYR A 575 26.78 -12.28 -0.89
N THR A 576 26.28 -12.51 -2.11
CA THR A 576 25.82 -13.80 -2.63
C THR A 576 26.36 -14.03 -4.04
N ASP A 577 26.32 -15.25 -4.57
CA ASP A 577 26.81 -15.57 -5.93
C ASP A 577 26.10 -14.76 -7.05
N SER A 578 24.88 -14.27 -6.78
CA SER A 578 24.08 -13.47 -7.71
C SER A 578 24.11 -11.97 -7.43
N ASP A 579 24.52 -11.55 -6.23
CA ASP A 579 24.53 -10.15 -5.81
C ASP A 579 25.71 -9.87 -4.87
N HIS A 580 26.73 -9.19 -5.39
CA HIS A 580 28.03 -9.00 -4.75
C HIS A 580 28.07 -7.76 -3.84
N VAL A 581 27.08 -7.61 -2.95
CA VAL A 581 26.90 -6.40 -2.12
C VAL A 581 27.75 -6.43 -0.86
N TRP A 582 28.48 -5.34 -0.68
CA TRP A 582 29.16 -4.94 0.55
C TRP A 582 28.44 -3.73 1.16
N SER A 583 28.35 -3.61 2.49
CA SER A 583 27.73 -2.44 3.12
C SER A 583 28.31 -2.01 4.47
N ALA A 584 28.20 -0.71 4.78
CA ALA A 584 28.53 -0.14 6.09
C ALA A 584 27.59 1.02 6.42
N SER A 585 27.17 1.12 7.69
CA SER A 585 26.37 2.24 8.19
C SER A 585 27.22 3.15 9.08
N LEU A 586 27.13 4.46 8.83
CA LEU A 586 27.94 5.48 9.49
C LEU A 586 27.10 6.67 9.92
N ASP A 587 27.26 7.09 11.17
CA ASP A 587 26.60 8.28 11.71
C ASP A 587 27.31 9.55 11.21
N LEU A 588 26.64 10.29 10.33
CA LEU A 588 27.16 11.53 9.73
C LEU A 588 26.27 12.73 10.09
N PRO A 589 26.86 13.90 10.41
CA PRO A 589 26.10 15.13 10.67
C PRO A 589 25.14 15.51 9.53
N ALA A 590 23.93 15.93 9.86
CA ALA A 590 22.95 16.38 8.87
C ALA A 590 23.48 17.61 8.09
N GLY A 591 23.27 17.64 6.77
CA GLY A 591 23.75 18.72 5.88
C GLY A 591 25.23 18.63 5.50
N LEU A 592 25.97 17.66 6.05
CA LEU A 592 27.37 17.45 5.71
C LEU A 592 27.51 16.97 4.28
N ILE A 593 28.35 17.66 3.51
CA ILE A 593 28.76 17.22 2.17
C ILE A 593 30.04 16.41 2.33
N VAL A 594 29.98 15.12 1.99
CA VAL A 594 31.13 14.21 2.02
C VAL A 594 31.56 13.86 0.60
N GLU A 595 32.88 13.82 0.38
CA GLU A 595 33.46 13.12 -0.75
C GLU A 595 34.03 11.79 -0.28
N TYR A 596 33.88 10.74 -1.07
CA TYR A 596 34.35 9.41 -0.70
C TYR A 596 34.71 8.56 -1.91
N LYS A 597 35.45 7.49 -1.65
CA LYS A 597 35.73 6.39 -2.57
C LYS A 597 35.69 5.05 -1.86
N PHE A 598 35.38 4.01 -2.60
CA PHE A 598 35.63 2.64 -2.19
C PHE A 598 37.05 2.20 -2.53
N ILE A 599 37.62 1.38 -1.65
CA ILE A 599 38.91 0.74 -1.83
C ILE A 599 38.78 -0.77 -1.59
N ASN A 600 39.49 -1.57 -2.37
CA ASN A 600 39.64 -3.00 -2.18
C ASN A 600 41.01 -3.25 -1.56
N VAL A 601 41.03 -3.84 -0.37
CA VAL A 601 42.26 -4.16 0.37
C VAL A 601 42.48 -5.68 0.31
N ALA A 602 43.59 -6.09 -0.32
CA ALA A 602 43.98 -7.49 -0.38
C ALA A 602 44.57 -7.98 0.96
N SER A 603 44.64 -9.29 1.16
CA SER A 603 45.16 -9.92 2.38
C SER A 603 46.61 -9.56 2.72
N ASN A 604 47.41 -9.16 1.72
CA ASN A 604 48.78 -8.66 1.88
C ASN A 604 48.87 -7.14 2.16
N GLY A 605 47.73 -6.46 2.31
CA GLY A 605 47.63 -5.03 2.60
C GLY A 605 47.68 -4.11 1.38
N VAL A 606 47.78 -4.64 0.14
CA VAL A 606 47.75 -3.82 -1.08
C VAL A 606 46.36 -3.20 -1.26
N VAL A 607 46.32 -1.88 -1.46
CA VAL A 607 45.10 -1.10 -1.63
C VAL A 607 44.87 -0.76 -3.10
N THR A 608 43.70 -1.13 -3.63
CA THR A 608 43.23 -0.74 -4.97
C THR A 608 42.05 0.22 -4.83
N TRP A 609 42.16 1.40 -5.45
CA TRP A 609 41.10 2.40 -5.46
C TRP A 609 40.14 2.19 -6.64
N GLU A 610 38.88 2.55 -6.46
CA GLU A 610 37.99 2.75 -7.59
C GLU A 610 38.44 3.97 -8.45
N SER A 611 38.08 3.97 -9.73
CA SER A 611 38.51 5.01 -10.67
C SER A 611 37.88 6.37 -10.36
N ASP A 612 38.50 7.44 -10.86
CA ASP A 612 37.99 8.80 -10.75
C ASP A 612 36.66 9.01 -11.49
N PRO A 613 35.88 10.05 -11.12
CA PRO A 613 36.11 11.01 -10.02
C PRO A 613 35.67 10.48 -8.64
N ASN A 614 36.05 11.20 -7.58
CA ASN A 614 35.48 11.01 -6.23
C ASN A 614 33.95 11.01 -6.28
N ARG A 615 33.32 10.21 -5.41
CA ARG A 615 31.87 10.27 -5.20
C ARG A 615 31.57 11.40 -4.23
N LYS A 616 30.46 12.10 -4.42
CA LYS A 616 29.99 13.17 -3.54
C LYS A 616 28.60 12.84 -3.03
N TYR A 617 28.37 13.02 -1.74
CA TYR A 617 27.08 12.79 -1.10
C TYR A 617 26.79 13.88 -0.07
N THR A 618 25.57 14.42 -0.09
CA THR A 618 25.10 15.37 0.92
C THR A 618 24.19 14.63 1.87
N VAL A 619 24.55 14.60 3.15
CA VAL A 619 23.72 14.02 4.21
C VAL A 619 22.46 14.87 4.33
N PRO A 620 21.25 14.27 4.29
CA PRO A 620 20.01 15.04 4.27
C PRO A 620 19.84 15.86 5.56
N VAL A 621 19.36 17.11 5.42
CA VAL A 621 18.86 17.92 6.54
C VAL A 621 17.37 17.67 6.65
N SER A 622 17.00 16.70 7.47
CA SER A 622 15.59 16.31 7.62
C SER A 622 15.33 15.71 9.00
N CYS A 623 14.09 15.28 9.20
CA CYS A 623 13.65 14.56 10.40
C CYS A 623 14.11 13.08 10.39
N GLU A 624 14.59 12.59 9.24
CA GLU A 624 14.95 11.19 9.03
C GLU A 624 16.26 10.83 9.72
N LYS A 625 16.24 9.76 10.52
CA LYS A 625 17.42 9.28 11.27
C LYS A 625 18.36 8.42 10.43
N THR A 626 17.95 8.00 9.24
CA THR A 626 18.71 7.06 8.40
C THR A 626 18.68 7.47 6.93
N ALA A 627 19.74 7.18 6.18
CA ALA A 627 19.77 7.31 4.73
C ALA A 627 20.53 6.12 4.11
N THR A 628 20.27 5.80 2.83
CA THR A 628 21.00 4.73 2.12
C THR A 628 21.53 5.23 0.79
N VAL A 629 22.77 4.88 0.46
CA VAL A 629 23.47 5.23 -0.78
C VAL A 629 23.92 3.93 -1.43
N GLY A 630 23.38 3.61 -2.62
CA GLY A 630 23.76 2.43 -3.39
C GLY A 630 24.65 2.77 -4.58
N SER A 631 25.66 1.95 -4.84
CA SER A 631 26.61 2.14 -5.95
C SER A 631 27.18 0.83 -6.50
N ASN A 632 27.81 0.94 -7.69
CA ASN A 632 28.58 -0.11 -8.34
C ASN A 632 30.04 0.36 -8.53
N TRP A 633 30.98 -0.57 -8.54
CA TRP A 633 32.42 -0.27 -8.60
C TRP A 633 32.85 0.45 -9.89
N LYS A 634 33.54 1.59 -9.75
CA LYS A 634 34.11 2.31 -10.88
C LYS A 634 35.42 1.64 -11.34
N SER A 635 35.39 1.00 -12.50
CA SER A 635 36.55 0.35 -13.13
C SER A 635 37.19 1.23 -14.20
N ILE A 636 38.52 1.12 -14.36
CA ILE A 636 39.26 1.75 -15.46
C ILE A 636 38.95 0.98 -16.77
N THR A 637 38.34 1.63 -17.76
CA THR A 637 38.24 1.10 -19.13
C THR A 637 39.63 1.15 -19.79
N LYS A 638 40.25 -0.01 -20.03
CA LYS A 638 41.38 -0.15 -20.97
C LYS A 638 40.85 -0.73 -22.28
N SER A 639 40.93 0.02 -23.37
CA SER A 639 40.68 -0.50 -24.73
C SER A 639 41.72 -1.58 -25.09
N PRO A 640 41.35 -2.70 -25.74
CA PRO A 640 42.31 -3.73 -26.12
C PRO A 640 43.10 -3.33 -27.37
N ILE A 641 44.43 -3.46 -27.31
CA ILE A 641 45.33 -3.31 -28.45
C ILE A 641 45.23 -4.56 -29.33
N HIS A 642 44.85 -4.40 -30.60
CA HIS A 642 44.81 -5.46 -31.60
C HIS A 642 46.16 -5.53 -32.33
N THR A 643 46.88 -6.64 -32.19
CA THR A 643 48.02 -7.01 -33.05
C THR A 643 47.51 -7.75 -34.29
N PRO A 644 47.84 -7.34 -35.53
CA PRO A 644 47.36 -8.08 -36.70
C PRO A 644 48.32 -9.21 -37.06
N PHE A 645 47.79 -10.43 -37.11
CA PHE A 645 48.38 -11.54 -37.86
C PHE A 645 48.03 -11.40 -39.34
N LEU A 646 49.05 -11.52 -40.21
CA LEU A 646 48.94 -11.57 -41.66
C LEU A 646 48.39 -12.93 -42.12
N THR A 647 47.39 -12.94 -42.99
CA THR A 647 47.13 -14.06 -43.92
C THR A 647 46.77 -13.52 -45.31
N MET A 648 47.57 -13.90 -46.29
CA MET A 648 47.41 -13.67 -47.73
C MET A 648 46.30 -14.53 -48.34
N SER A 649 45.64 -14.03 -49.40
CA SER A 649 45.26 -14.84 -50.56
C SER A 649 45.26 -14.01 -51.86
N HIS A 650 45.84 -14.61 -52.89
CA HIS A 650 46.03 -14.20 -54.29
C HIS A 650 44.72 -14.01 -55.07
N HIS A 651 44.55 -12.92 -55.84
CA HIS A 651 44.74 -12.74 -57.31
C HIS A 651 43.76 -13.49 -58.24
N CYS A 652 43.10 -12.76 -59.15
CA CYS A 652 43.37 -12.78 -60.61
C CYS A 652 42.35 -11.94 -61.46
N HIS A 653 42.90 -11.06 -62.33
CA HIS A 653 42.53 -10.66 -63.73
C HIS A 653 41.11 -10.11 -64.07
N ASP A 654 40.87 -9.21 -65.05
CA ASP A 654 41.65 -8.36 -65.97
C ASP A 654 40.66 -7.39 -66.69
N GLU A 655 41.16 -6.20 -67.06
CA GLU A 655 40.97 -5.38 -68.30
C GLU A 655 39.53 -5.02 -68.82
N HIS A 656 39.17 -3.88 -69.44
CA HIS A 656 39.85 -2.84 -70.24
C HIS A 656 39.08 -1.47 -70.25
N ASP A 657 39.85 -0.39 -70.32
CA ASP A 657 39.76 0.86 -71.11
C ASP A 657 38.50 1.77 -71.20
N GLY A 658 38.70 3.01 -70.71
CA GLY A 658 38.62 4.22 -71.55
C GLY A 658 37.44 5.17 -71.31
N HIS A 659 37.64 6.25 -70.54
CA HIS A 659 37.51 7.66 -70.96
C HIS A 659 37.62 8.63 -69.77
N ASP A 660 38.33 9.72 -70.02
CA ASP A 660 38.95 10.66 -69.08
C ASP A 660 38.00 11.81 -68.70
N HIS A 661 37.71 11.96 -67.39
CA HIS A 661 37.26 13.21 -66.77
C HIS A 661 37.73 13.22 -65.31
N GLY A 662 38.69 14.09 -65.00
CA GLY A 662 39.16 14.30 -63.64
C GLY A 662 38.07 14.85 -62.73
N HIS A 663 37.68 14.07 -61.73
CA HIS A 663 37.00 14.55 -60.52
C HIS A 663 37.62 13.88 -59.30
N SER A 664 38.42 14.67 -58.58
CA SER A 664 38.85 14.41 -57.21
C SER A 664 37.62 14.38 -56.30
N HIS A 665 37.20 13.21 -55.86
CA HIS A 665 36.37 13.08 -54.67
C HIS A 665 37.29 12.86 -53.47
N GLY A 666 37.61 13.96 -52.79
CA GLY A 666 37.97 13.89 -51.39
C GLY A 666 36.67 13.67 -50.62
N ASP A 667 36.52 12.47 -50.08
CA ASP A 667 35.40 12.06 -49.24
C ASP A 667 35.24 13.03 -48.05
N GLY A 668 33.98 13.35 -47.79
CA GLY A 668 33.54 14.48 -46.99
C GLY A 668 34.11 14.50 -45.58
N GLY A 669 34.61 15.67 -45.20
CA GLY A 669 34.80 16.01 -43.81
C GLY A 669 33.47 15.90 -43.06
N HIS A 670 33.38 14.95 -42.15
CA HIS A 670 32.46 15.07 -41.03
C HIS A 670 33.12 15.99 -40.01
N ASP A 671 32.81 17.27 -40.20
CA ASP A 671 33.02 18.34 -39.24
C ASP A 671 32.28 17.98 -37.93
N HIS A 672 33.00 17.96 -36.81
CA HIS A 672 32.42 17.83 -35.47
C HIS A 672 32.06 19.21 -34.89
N SER A 673 31.78 20.21 -35.73
CA SER A 673 31.19 21.48 -35.27
C SER A 673 29.76 21.32 -34.70
N ASP A 674 29.12 20.16 -34.90
CA ASP A 674 27.75 19.92 -34.42
C ASP A 674 27.64 19.49 -32.94
N ASP A 675 28.75 19.22 -32.23
CA ASP A 675 28.70 19.01 -30.76
C ASP A 675 28.71 20.33 -29.97
N ILE A 676 28.83 21.47 -30.66
CA ILE A 676 28.69 22.81 -30.04
C ILE A 676 27.25 23.33 -30.17
N THR A 677 26.45 22.80 -31.11
CA THR A 677 25.12 23.34 -31.45
C THR A 677 24.02 23.05 -30.40
N PRO A 678 23.93 21.87 -29.74
CA PRO A 678 22.89 21.63 -28.72
C PRO A 678 23.14 22.41 -27.43
N ALA A 679 24.41 22.69 -27.10
CA ALA A 679 24.79 23.49 -25.93
C ALA A 679 24.52 24.99 -26.14
N ILE A 680 24.57 25.49 -27.37
CA ILE A 680 24.25 26.88 -27.71
C ILE A 680 22.72 27.07 -27.88
N GLN A 681 21.98 26.10 -28.41
CA GLN A 681 20.52 26.22 -28.62
C GLN A 681 19.68 26.21 -27.32
N HIS A 682 20.23 25.68 -26.21
CA HIS A 682 19.59 25.68 -24.89
C HIS A 682 20.30 26.55 -23.85
N SER A 683 21.23 27.41 -24.28
CA SER A 683 21.95 28.28 -23.36
C SER A 683 21.06 29.45 -22.91
N LEU A 684 20.79 29.54 -21.60
CA LEU A 684 20.15 30.69 -20.98
C LEU A 684 20.96 31.99 -21.18
N TYR A 685 22.22 31.88 -21.60
CA TYR A 685 23.16 32.98 -21.79
C TYR A 685 22.63 34.12 -22.67
N GLN A 686 21.87 33.82 -23.73
CA GLN A 686 21.27 34.84 -24.59
C GLN A 686 20.05 35.54 -23.97
N HIS A 687 19.53 35.01 -22.86
CA HIS A 687 18.36 35.52 -22.15
C HIS A 687 18.73 36.29 -20.87
N ILE A 688 20.02 36.36 -20.51
CA ILE A 688 20.51 37.09 -19.33
C ILE A 688 20.67 38.57 -19.70
N ASP A 689 19.96 39.45 -18.98
CA ASP A 689 20.24 40.89 -19.00
C ASP A 689 21.47 41.18 -18.13
N PHE A 690 22.64 41.05 -18.73
CA PHE A 690 23.90 41.13 -17.99
C PHE A 690 24.15 42.49 -17.34
N ASP A 691 23.56 43.56 -17.87
CA ASP A 691 23.74 44.91 -17.32
C ASP A 691 22.81 45.17 -16.12
N ALA A 692 21.81 44.31 -15.91
CA ALA A 692 20.93 44.31 -14.75
C ALA A 692 21.40 43.37 -13.60
N ILE A 693 22.47 42.60 -13.81
CA ILE A 693 23.07 41.75 -12.77
C ILE A 693 23.57 42.63 -11.63
N ARG A 694 23.21 42.25 -10.39
CA ARG A 694 23.70 42.90 -9.18
C ARG A 694 24.45 41.92 -8.31
N THR A 695 25.69 42.23 -8.00
CA THR A 695 26.52 41.44 -7.10
C THR A 695 26.79 42.25 -5.85
N LEU A 696 26.48 41.69 -4.69
CA LEU A 696 26.79 42.27 -3.39
C LEU A 696 28.08 41.66 -2.86
N ASN A 697 28.82 42.47 -2.10
CA ASN A 697 30.12 42.13 -1.50
C ASN A 697 31.24 41.88 -2.52
N GLU A 698 31.14 42.41 -3.75
CA GLU A 698 32.24 42.33 -4.72
C GLU A 698 33.32 43.39 -4.43
N ALA A 699 34.58 42.97 -4.38
CA ALA A 699 35.73 43.83 -4.12
C ALA A 699 35.93 44.87 -5.23
N SER A 700 35.60 44.51 -6.47
CA SER A 700 35.61 45.40 -7.63
C SER A 700 34.20 45.49 -8.22
N PRO A 701 33.57 46.68 -8.26
CA PRO A 701 32.22 46.84 -8.79
C PRO A 701 32.08 46.34 -10.24
N GLY A 702 31.06 45.53 -10.51
CA GLY A 702 30.76 44.94 -11.81
C GLY A 702 31.57 43.68 -12.15
N SER A 703 32.44 43.20 -11.26
CA SER A 703 33.25 41.98 -11.49
C SER A 703 32.38 40.73 -11.56
N GLY A 704 31.29 40.65 -10.78
CA GLY A 704 30.37 39.52 -10.84
C GLY A 704 29.61 39.45 -12.16
N ALA A 705 29.18 40.59 -12.70
CA ALA A 705 28.59 40.65 -14.04
C ALA A 705 29.61 40.27 -15.13
N ALA A 706 30.88 40.65 -14.97
CA ALA A 706 31.95 40.30 -15.90
C ALA A 706 32.25 38.79 -15.92
N VAL A 707 32.22 38.12 -14.77
CA VAL A 707 32.37 36.65 -14.69
C VAL A 707 31.22 35.93 -15.38
N VAL A 708 29.98 36.40 -15.22
CA VAL A 708 28.81 35.80 -15.88
C VAL A 708 28.81 36.03 -17.40
N LYS A 709 29.49 37.09 -17.87
CA LYS A 709 29.73 37.36 -19.31
C LYS A 709 30.83 36.47 -19.93
N LYS A 710 31.40 35.49 -19.21
CA LYS A 710 32.30 34.49 -19.82
C LYS A 710 31.49 33.57 -20.72
N THR A 711 31.88 33.49 -21.99
CA THR A 711 31.27 32.52 -22.89
C THR A 711 31.67 31.09 -22.51
N TRP A 712 30.96 30.10 -23.05
CA TRP A 712 31.29 28.70 -22.83
C TRP A 712 32.77 28.36 -23.14
N ALA A 713 33.36 28.99 -24.16
CA ALA A 713 34.76 28.79 -24.52
C ALA A 713 35.72 29.37 -23.48
N GLU A 714 35.32 30.44 -22.81
CA GLU A 714 36.13 31.21 -21.85
C GLU A 714 35.91 30.75 -20.40
N ARG A 715 35.06 29.75 -20.16
CA ARG A 715 34.67 29.31 -18.80
C ARG A 715 35.84 28.84 -17.92
N LEU A 716 36.97 28.47 -18.54
CA LEU A 716 38.20 28.04 -17.86
C LEU A 716 39.25 29.14 -17.78
N GLU A 717 39.04 30.29 -18.41
CA GLU A 717 39.94 31.43 -18.29
C GLU A 717 39.87 31.96 -16.86
N GLU A 718 41.02 32.22 -16.25
CA GLU A 718 41.08 32.71 -14.86
C GLU A 718 40.53 34.14 -14.76
N SER A 719 40.62 34.93 -15.83
CA SER A 719 40.12 36.31 -15.91
C SER A 719 38.89 36.44 -16.82
N PRO A 720 37.88 37.27 -16.49
CA PRO A 720 37.74 38.05 -15.26
C PRO A 720 37.47 37.17 -14.02
N GLU A 721 37.88 37.62 -12.84
CA GLU A 721 37.63 36.97 -11.55
C GLU A 721 36.73 37.84 -10.67
N LEU A 722 35.99 37.21 -9.75
CA LEU A 722 35.14 37.89 -8.76
C LEU A 722 35.69 37.57 -7.38
N GLU A 723 36.16 38.61 -6.70
CA GLU A 723 36.65 38.54 -5.32
C GLU A 723 35.70 39.29 -4.39
N SER A 724 35.63 38.86 -3.12
CA SER A 724 34.89 39.57 -2.08
C SER A 724 35.82 40.35 -1.17
N ASP A 725 35.44 41.58 -0.79
CA ASP A 725 36.15 42.42 0.15
C ASP A 725 35.51 42.49 1.56
N ALA A 726 34.40 41.77 1.77
CA ALA A 726 33.61 41.86 3.00
C ALA A 726 33.61 40.56 3.82
N ASP A 727 33.15 39.45 3.26
CA ASP A 727 33.09 38.13 3.91
C ASP A 727 33.25 36.99 2.88
N GLU A 728 33.24 35.73 3.33
CA GLU A 728 33.38 34.57 2.42
C GLU A 728 32.13 34.34 1.53
N GLN A 729 31.20 35.30 1.45
CA GLN A 729 29.93 35.16 0.75
C GLN A 729 29.72 36.28 -0.29
N LEU A 730 29.60 35.88 -1.55
CA LEU A 730 29.17 36.73 -2.66
C LEU A 730 27.72 36.43 -2.98
N LEU A 731 26.86 37.45 -2.95
CA LEU A 731 25.45 37.31 -3.30
C LEU A 731 25.19 37.95 -4.67
N MET A 732 24.88 37.14 -5.68
CA MET A 732 24.62 37.62 -7.03
C MET A 732 23.16 37.40 -7.43
N HIS A 733 22.51 38.47 -7.86
CA HIS A 733 21.17 38.45 -8.43
C HIS A 733 21.26 38.56 -9.95
N ILE A 734 20.94 37.47 -10.64
CA ILE A 734 20.85 37.39 -12.11
C ILE A 734 19.36 37.48 -12.45
N PRO A 735 18.89 38.63 -13.00
CA PRO A 735 17.46 38.90 -13.23
C PRO A 735 16.82 38.06 -14.34
#